data_AF-M1PHZ4-F1
#
_entry.id   AF-M1PHZ4-F1
#
_cell.length_a   1.000
_cell.length_b   1.000
_cell.length_c   1.000
_cell.angle_alpha   90.00
_cell.angle_beta   90.00
_cell.angle_gamma   90.00
#
_symmetry.space_group_name_H-M   'P 1'
#
loop_
_entity.id
_entity.type
_entity.pdbx_description
1 polymer ?
#
loop_
_entity_poly.entity_id
_entity_poly.type
_entity_poly.pdbx_seq_one_letter_code
_entity_poly.pdbx_strand_id
1 'polypeptide(L)'
;MHHQIKLLLFLALLLLLTNPAISRAQFNPGDVAPDFTLEDVYGRPYQLSAMKDHSLIVLYFFDTSSPASQEGLLTLNKLLNSFKDTDLLVWGITTSSKNSVSDFIVTHKAGFPVMQDQKGISSTYHAELILPTVYILGPERRIINSFQGGGESTEKMLISLAERELQRNEPLLAQAISLEVQSDNPDSFEAKTVYGYAALKADEVDKAEDIFNDLAQEPGEGEILGKEGLAKIYAREGNVEKAMAVANEVETKAPGRGAVNVIKGDILYAQNKKEEAMAEYQEAVTKPEGSLSQKAEAHNQLGRLYASTENFDLARINYDQTVELDPYNLVAMSNKGVTYQKEGQLDKAMEMFQQAMTINKNDQFSAVLARQTKDMMELQKNTSEKQRIDKLVKELATRFRSKETVIPFFNSKDNWTSRPMVLSFVDFHEKGGLSERDGLSMVLTTQLAEQLNQSGRVRVVERVLMDRLLEELNLGSSELADPETALQLGRILAAKIVSTGALLHLPDQTLLSLRLIDTETTAIPKVLTRKLATGARNIEEETEKVTQEILRTIMEKYPLQGFIVQITGDQAVINIGTNQGVVLGSSFEAIMEGEPIQYKGKTLHGLPQTLAMLEVIQVEPDMSVVSIRDAKRPLQQDDKVQEKLSFTTTEGNKS
;
A
#
# COMPACT_ATOMS: atom_id res chain seq x y z
N MET A 1 -12.00 -28.95 -76.87
CA MET A 1 -12.67 -27.91 -76.04
C MET A 1 -12.83 -28.30 -74.56
N HIS A 2 -13.13 -29.55 -74.20
CA HIS A 2 -13.33 -29.96 -72.79
C HIS A 2 -12.08 -29.88 -71.89
N HIS A 3 -10.87 -30.03 -72.43
CA HIS A 3 -9.64 -29.94 -71.63
C HIS A 3 -9.20 -28.50 -71.32
N GLN A 4 -9.43 -27.55 -72.23
CA GLN A 4 -9.10 -26.14 -71.96
C GLN A 4 -10.07 -25.49 -70.97
N ILE A 5 -11.34 -25.92 -70.96
CA ILE A 5 -12.33 -25.44 -69.98
C ILE A 5 -12.00 -25.96 -68.57
N LYS A 6 -11.55 -27.21 -68.42
CA LYS A 6 -11.09 -27.74 -67.12
C LYS A 6 -9.81 -27.08 -66.62
N LEU A 7 -8.88 -26.73 -67.51
CA LEU A 7 -7.65 -26.02 -67.13
C LEU A 7 -7.93 -24.56 -66.71
N LEU A 8 -8.86 -23.87 -67.39
CA LEU A 8 -9.30 -22.53 -66.98
C LEU A 8 -10.11 -22.54 -65.68
N LEU A 9 -10.95 -23.55 -65.43
CA LEU A 9 -11.65 -23.71 -64.16
C LEU A 9 -10.70 -24.05 -63.01
N PHE A 10 -9.65 -24.84 -63.27
CA PHE A 10 -8.62 -25.15 -62.28
C PHE A 10 -7.73 -23.94 -61.98
N LEU A 11 -7.37 -23.13 -63.00
CA LEU A 11 -6.64 -21.87 -62.79
C LEU A 11 -7.50 -20.80 -62.08
N ALA A 12 -8.80 -20.72 -62.37
CA ALA A 12 -9.72 -19.83 -61.68
C ALA A 12 -9.93 -20.23 -60.22
N LEU A 13 -9.94 -21.55 -59.92
CA LEU A 13 -9.99 -22.08 -58.56
C LEU A 13 -8.66 -21.85 -57.80
N LEU A 14 -7.51 -21.90 -58.49
CA LEU A 14 -6.21 -21.56 -57.91
C LEU A 14 -6.05 -20.04 -57.69
N LEU A 15 -6.60 -19.19 -58.56
CA LEU A 15 -6.62 -17.74 -58.41
C LEU A 15 -7.63 -17.26 -57.35
N LEU A 16 -8.65 -18.05 -57.03
CA LEU A 16 -9.52 -17.86 -55.86
C LEU A 16 -8.86 -18.28 -54.54
N LEU A 17 -7.78 -19.09 -54.59
CA LEU A 17 -6.96 -19.48 -53.44
C LEU A 17 -5.73 -18.58 -53.22
N THR A 18 -5.49 -17.62 -54.12
CA THR A 18 -4.44 -16.59 -53.97
C THR A 18 -5.02 -15.18 -54.04
N ASN A 19 -6.26 -15.01 -53.60
CA ASN A 19 -6.64 -13.70 -53.10
C ASN A 19 -5.82 -13.54 -51.80
N PRO A 20 -4.98 -12.50 -51.64
CA PRO A 20 -4.63 -12.10 -50.30
C PRO A 20 -5.96 -11.65 -49.70
N ALA A 21 -6.69 -12.60 -49.10
CA ALA A 21 -7.63 -12.27 -48.05
C ALA A 21 -6.84 -11.30 -47.19
N ILE A 22 -7.32 -10.06 -47.16
CA ILE A 22 -6.73 -8.97 -46.42
C ILE A 22 -6.48 -9.56 -45.05
N SER A 23 -5.22 -9.90 -44.76
CA SER A 23 -4.80 -10.24 -43.42
C SER A 23 -4.93 -8.92 -42.69
N ARG A 24 -6.15 -8.65 -42.20
CA ARG A 24 -6.39 -7.57 -41.25
C ARG A 24 -5.63 -8.06 -40.02
N ALA A 25 -4.39 -7.58 -39.90
CA ALA A 25 -3.51 -7.94 -38.82
C ALA A 25 -4.27 -7.73 -37.50
N GLN A 26 -4.45 -8.80 -36.74
CA GLN A 26 -4.98 -8.73 -35.39
C GLN A 26 -4.10 -7.77 -34.57
N PHE A 27 -4.71 -6.96 -33.71
CA PHE A 27 -3.96 -6.04 -32.85
C PHE A 27 -2.89 -6.81 -32.07
N ASN A 28 -1.71 -6.22 -31.97
CA ASN A 28 -0.61 -6.77 -31.19
C ASN A 28 -0.77 -6.34 -29.72
N PRO A 29 -0.33 -7.17 -28.76
CA PRO A 29 -0.16 -6.71 -27.38
C PRO A 29 0.64 -5.40 -27.33
N GLY A 30 0.13 -4.42 -26.60
CA GLY A 30 0.69 -3.07 -26.47
C GLY A 30 0.05 -2.00 -27.38
N ASP A 31 -0.67 -2.41 -28.43
CA ASP A 31 -1.40 -1.48 -29.31
C ASP A 31 -2.48 -0.72 -28.53
N VAL A 32 -2.65 0.57 -28.80
CA VAL A 32 -3.75 1.37 -28.22
C VAL A 32 -5.06 0.98 -28.91
N ALA A 33 -6.05 0.55 -28.13
CA ALA A 33 -7.34 0.17 -28.66
C ALA A 33 -8.03 1.33 -29.41
N PRO A 34 -8.60 1.08 -30.61
CA PRO A 34 -9.34 2.10 -31.36
C PRO A 34 -10.46 2.72 -30.51
N ASP A 35 -10.54 4.04 -30.45
CA ASP A 35 -11.62 4.68 -29.71
C ASP A 35 -12.98 4.48 -30.40
N PHE A 36 -14.05 4.44 -29.61
CA PHE A 36 -15.41 4.37 -30.13
C PHE A 36 -16.42 4.96 -29.15
N THR A 37 -17.63 5.24 -29.66
CA THR A 37 -18.79 5.59 -28.83
C THR A 37 -20.01 4.80 -29.26
N LEU A 38 -20.55 4.00 -28.34
CA LEU A 38 -21.78 3.23 -28.52
C LEU A 38 -22.81 3.62 -27.46
N GLU A 39 -24.05 3.19 -27.67
CA GLU A 39 -25.16 3.43 -26.73
C GLU A 39 -25.67 2.09 -26.19
N ASP A 40 -26.08 2.08 -24.93
CA ASP A 40 -26.83 0.96 -24.37
C ASP A 40 -28.31 0.99 -24.81
N VAL A 41 -29.08 -0.02 -24.40
CA VAL A 41 -30.52 -0.11 -24.73
C VAL A 41 -31.35 1.06 -24.21
N TYR A 42 -30.85 1.80 -23.23
CA TYR A 42 -31.46 2.98 -22.61
C TYR A 42 -31.00 4.30 -23.25
N GLY A 43 -30.13 4.25 -24.27
CA GLY A 43 -29.61 5.43 -24.96
C GLY A 43 -28.50 6.16 -24.20
N ARG A 44 -27.88 5.52 -23.19
CA ARG A 44 -26.73 6.11 -22.49
C ARG A 44 -25.47 5.92 -23.32
N PRO A 45 -24.69 6.99 -23.59
CA PRO A 45 -23.48 6.89 -24.38
C PRO A 45 -22.31 6.36 -23.54
N TYR A 46 -21.53 5.47 -24.13
CA TYR A 46 -20.30 4.91 -23.58
C TYR A 46 -19.16 5.18 -24.56
N GLN A 47 -18.19 5.97 -24.12
CA GLN A 47 -17.00 6.31 -24.90
C GLN A 47 -15.77 5.63 -24.29
N LEU A 48 -15.03 4.89 -25.11
CA LEU A 48 -13.87 4.13 -24.61
C LEU A 48 -12.77 5.05 -24.06
N SER A 49 -12.47 6.17 -24.72
CA SER A 49 -11.48 7.14 -24.26
C SER A 49 -11.84 7.84 -22.94
N ALA A 50 -13.11 7.83 -22.53
CA ALA A 50 -13.54 8.38 -21.25
C ALA A 50 -13.14 7.47 -20.07
N MET A 51 -12.80 6.21 -20.33
CA MET A 51 -12.44 5.20 -19.33
C MET A 51 -10.94 5.17 -19.01
N LYS A 52 -10.23 6.29 -19.20
CA LYS A 52 -8.78 6.40 -18.96
C LYS A 52 -8.35 6.15 -17.51
N ASP A 53 -9.27 6.32 -16.57
CA ASP A 53 -9.02 6.16 -15.13
C ASP A 53 -9.31 4.72 -14.64
N HIS A 54 -9.63 3.79 -15.55
CA HIS A 54 -9.79 2.37 -15.24
C HIS A 54 -8.56 1.60 -15.68
N SER A 55 -8.02 0.77 -14.78
CA SER A 55 -6.82 0.02 -15.09
C SER A 55 -7.08 -1.27 -15.85
N LEU A 56 -8.31 -1.81 -15.83
CA LEU A 56 -8.65 -3.07 -16.49
C LEU A 56 -10.06 -3.04 -17.11
N ILE A 57 -10.12 -3.17 -18.43
CA ILE A 57 -11.36 -3.13 -19.22
C ILE A 57 -11.47 -4.40 -20.08
N VAL A 58 -12.60 -5.08 -20.00
CA VAL A 58 -12.94 -6.24 -20.84
C VAL A 58 -13.97 -5.81 -21.87
N LEU A 59 -13.57 -5.74 -23.14
CA LEU A 59 -14.49 -5.60 -24.26
C LEU A 59 -14.89 -6.99 -24.74
N TYR A 60 -16.16 -7.34 -24.54
CA TYR A 60 -16.67 -8.67 -24.80
C TYR A 60 -17.67 -8.63 -25.96
N PHE A 61 -17.23 -9.05 -27.16
CA PHE A 61 -18.07 -9.13 -28.34
C PHE A 61 -18.77 -10.49 -28.41
N PHE A 62 -20.10 -10.50 -28.47
CA PHE A 62 -20.90 -11.73 -28.36
C PHE A 62 -22.21 -11.73 -29.15
N ASP A 63 -22.83 -12.91 -29.25
CA ASP A 63 -24.17 -13.13 -29.80
C ASP A 63 -25.17 -13.52 -28.70
N THR A 64 -26.28 -12.77 -28.61
CA THR A 64 -27.36 -12.99 -27.63
C THR A 64 -28.17 -14.27 -27.84
N SER A 65 -27.95 -14.97 -28.96
CA SER A 65 -28.61 -16.24 -29.29
C SER A 65 -27.68 -17.47 -29.18
N SER A 66 -26.38 -17.26 -28.97
CA SER A 66 -25.38 -18.34 -28.89
C SER A 66 -24.93 -18.60 -27.45
N PRO A 67 -25.29 -19.74 -26.84
CA PRO A 67 -24.87 -20.09 -25.48
C PRO A 67 -23.34 -20.10 -25.31
N ALA A 68 -22.61 -20.66 -26.27
CA ALA A 68 -21.14 -20.69 -26.26
C ALA A 68 -20.54 -19.27 -26.34
N SER A 69 -21.27 -18.32 -26.93
CA SER A 69 -20.86 -16.92 -26.95
C SER A 69 -21.19 -16.16 -25.66
N GLN A 70 -22.05 -16.70 -24.80
CA GLN A 70 -22.49 -16.04 -23.57
C GLN A 70 -21.76 -16.55 -22.34
N GLU A 71 -21.31 -17.80 -22.36
CA GLU A 71 -20.67 -18.53 -21.26
C GLU A 71 -19.73 -17.65 -20.43
N GLY A 72 -18.61 -17.18 -21.01
CA GLY A 72 -17.65 -16.36 -20.28
C GLY A 72 -18.22 -15.03 -19.78
N LEU A 73 -19.12 -14.41 -20.55
CA LEU A 73 -19.76 -13.15 -20.16
C LEU A 73 -20.71 -13.34 -18.95
N LEU A 74 -21.38 -14.49 -18.86
CA LEU A 74 -22.23 -14.83 -17.72
C LEU A 74 -21.41 -15.17 -16.48
N THR A 75 -20.26 -15.83 -16.63
CA THR A 75 -19.30 -16.03 -15.54
C THR A 75 -18.82 -14.69 -14.99
N LEU A 76 -18.44 -13.75 -15.86
CA LEU A 76 -18.08 -12.39 -15.45
C LEU A 76 -19.24 -11.66 -14.75
N ASN A 77 -20.48 -11.83 -15.21
CA ASN A 77 -21.66 -11.27 -14.54
C ASN A 77 -21.79 -11.76 -13.09
N LYS A 78 -21.63 -13.07 -12.87
CA LYS A 78 -21.72 -13.70 -11.55
C LYS A 78 -20.64 -13.15 -10.60
N LEU A 79 -19.42 -12.99 -11.11
CA LEU A 79 -18.29 -12.46 -10.35
C LEU A 79 -18.51 -10.99 -9.96
N LEU A 80 -18.87 -10.13 -10.92
CA LEU A 80 -19.14 -8.70 -10.65
C LEU A 80 -20.30 -8.48 -9.67
N ASN A 81 -21.30 -9.36 -9.66
CA ASN A 81 -22.38 -9.30 -8.68
C ASN A 81 -21.93 -9.66 -7.26
N SER A 82 -20.94 -10.54 -7.14
CA SER A 82 -20.34 -10.96 -5.87
C SER A 82 -19.30 -9.95 -5.35
N PHE A 83 -18.61 -9.27 -6.27
CA PHE A 83 -17.55 -8.30 -5.97
C PHE A 83 -17.90 -6.92 -6.53
N LYS A 84 -18.71 -6.14 -5.80
CA LYS A 84 -19.26 -4.86 -6.29
C LYS A 84 -18.28 -3.69 -6.33
N ASP A 85 -17.23 -3.77 -5.52
CA ASP A 85 -16.25 -2.68 -5.35
C ASP A 85 -14.99 -2.87 -6.21
N THR A 86 -15.07 -3.70 -7.26
CA THR A 86 -13.94 -3.96 -8.16
C THR A 86 -13.81 -2.89 -9.21
N ASP A 87 -12.57 -2.48 -9.53
CA ASP A 87 -12.27 -1.63 -10.69
C ASP A 87 -12.17 -2.45 -12.00
N LEU A 88 -12.78 -3.65 -12.06
CA LEU A 88 -12.92 -4.45 -13.27
C LEU A 88 -14.15 -3.99 -14.05
N LEU A 89 -13.93 -3.45 -15.25
CA LEU A 89 -15.00 -2.96 -16.11
C LEU A 89 -15.24 -3.93 -17.26
N VAL A 90 -16.47 -4.45 -17.38
CA VAL A 90 -16.87 -5.35 -18.46
C VAL A 90 -17.89 -4.67 -19.34
N TRP A 91 -17.69 -4.71 -20.66
CA TRP A 91 -18.63 -4.18 -21.66
C TRP A 91 -19.05 -5.28 -22.62
N GLY A 92 -20.34 -5.58 -22.66
CA GLY A 92 -20.92 -6.45 -23.68
C GLY A 92 -21.19 -5.67 -24.96
N ILE A 93 -20.68 -6.13 -26.09
CA ILE A 93 -20.91 -5.51 -27.40
C ILE A 93 -21.51 -6.57 -28.34
N THR A 94 -22.60 -6.25 -29.03
CA THR A 94 -23.26 -7.22 -29.90
C THR A 94 -23.92 -6.58 -31.10
N THR A 95 -23.91 -7.28 -32.23
CA THR A 95 -24.67 -6.93 -33.44
C THR A 95 -26.13 -7.41 -33.39
N SER A 96 -26.52 -8.09 -32.29
CA SER A 96 -27.88 -8.60 -32.08
C SER A 96 -28.94 -7.48 -32.10
N SER A 97 -30.20 -7.86 -32.35
CA SER A 97 -31.30 -6.90 -32.36
C SER A 97 -31.53 -6.26 -30.98
N LYS A 98 -32.00 -5.01 -30.95
CA LYS A 98 -32.31 -4.30 -29.69
C LYS A 98 -33.22 -5.12 -28.75
N ASN A 99 -34.22 -5.82 -29.31
CA ASN A 99 -35.11 -6.67 -28.52
C ASN A 99 -34.35 -7.83 -27.87
N SER A 100 -33.50 -8.52 -28.63
CA SER A 100 -32.66 -9.62 -28.10
C SER A 100 -31.71 -9.14 -27.02
N VAL A 101 -31.15 -7.93 -27.15
CA VAL A 101 -30.32 -7.32 -26.10
C VAL A 101 -31.13 -7.05 -24.84
N SER A 102 -32.33 -6.46 -24.96
CA SER A 102 -33.22 -6.24 -23.82
C SER A 102 -33.61 -7.55 -23.12
N ASP A 103 -33.95 -8.58 -23.88
CA ASP A 103 -34.30 -9.90 -23.35
C ASP A 103 -33.10 -10.53 -22.60
N PHE A 104 -31.89 -10.43 -23.16
CA PHE A 104 -30.67 -10.90 -22.52
C PHE A 104 -30.42 -10.21 -21.17
N ILE A 105 -30.51 -8.88 -21.12
CA ILE A 105 -30.30 -8.08 -19.91
C ILE A 105 -31.31 -8.47 -18.81
N VAL A 106 -32.59 -8.60 -19.17
CA VAL A 106 -33.65 -8.94 -18.21
C VAL A 106 -33.49 -10.38 -17.71
N THR A 107 -33.21 -11.32 -18.61
CA THR A 107 -33.09 -12.75 -18.29
C THR A 107 -31.93 -13.02 -17.35
N HIS A 108 -30.77 -12.44 -17.64
CA HIS A 108 -29.53 -12.73 -16.90
C HIS A 108 -29.20 -11.69 -15.83
N LYS A 109 -30.03 -10.63 -15.69
CA LYS A 109 -29.79 -9.50 -14.79
C LYS A 109 -28.37 -8.96 -14.96
N ALA A 110 -28.02 -8.59 -16.19
CA ALA A 110 -26.68 -8.12 -16.52
C ALA A 110 -26.31 -6.88 -15.67
N GLY A 111 -25.26 -7.01 -14.85
CA GLY A 111 -24.73 -5.95 -13.98
C GLY A 111 -23.82 -4.95 -14.71
N PHE A 112 -23.62 -5.12 -16.01
CA PHE A 112 -22.73 -4.33 -16.84
C PHE A 112 -23.43 -3.76 -18.09
N PRO A 113 -22.86 -2.72 -18.73
CA PRO A 113 -23.38 -2.18 -19.98
C PRO A 113 -23.36 -3.21 -21.11
N VAL A 114 -24.50 -3.38 -21.79
CA VAL A 114 -24.60 -4.12 -23.05
C VAL A 114 -25.01 -3.16 -24.16
N MET A 115 -24.14 -3.00 -25.13
CA MET A 115 -24.25 -2.04 -26.21
C MET A 115 -24.53 -2.73 -27.54
N GLN A 116 -25.43 -2.14 -28.32
CA GLN A 116 -25.71 -2.59 -29.67
C GLN A 116 -24.72 -1.94 -30.64
N ASP A 117 -23.97 -2.75 -31.38
CA ASP A 117 -23.10 -2.26 -32.44
C ASP A 117 -23.89 -2.01 -33.73
N GLN A 118 -24.20 -0.74 -33.96
CA GLN A 118 -24.78 -0.25 -35.21
C GLN A 118 -23.76 0.52 -36.07
N LYS A 119 -22.51 0.64 -35.61
CA LYS A 119 -21.49 1.54 -36.19
C LYS A 119 -20.30 0.79 -36.81
N GLY A 120 -20.33 -0.54 -36.84
CA GLY A 120 -19.24 -1.36 -37.39
C GLY A 120 -18.02 -1.44 -36.46
N ILE A 121 -18.25 -1.33 -35.15
CA ILE A 121 -17.20 -1.45 -34.14
C ILE A 121 -16.68 -2.89 -34.08
N SER A 122 -17.56 -3.88 -34.19
CA SER A 122 -17.20 -5.30 -34.29
C SER A 122 -16.29 -5.55 -35.49
N SER A 123 -16.51 -4.88 -36.62
CA SER A 123 -15.61 -4.94 -37.79
C SER A 123 -14.21 -4.38 -37.48
N THR A 124 -14.18 -3.24 -36.78
CA THR A 124 -12.94 -2.54 -36.36
C THR A 124 -12.12 -3.41 -35.43
N TYR A 125 -12.78 -4.13 -34.52
CA TYR A 125 -12.19 -5.07 -33.58
C TYR A 125 -12.09 -6.51 -34.11
N HIS A 126 -12.32 -6.73 -35.42
CA HIS A 126 -12.23 -8.05 -36.05
C HIS A 126 -13.08 -9.14 -35.37
N ALA A 127 -14.19 -8.73 -34.76
CA ALA A 127 -15.13 -9.52 -33.97
C ALA A 127 -16.43 -9.85 -34.73
N GLU A 128 -16.34 -10.16 -36.02
CA GLU A 128 -17.51 -10.49 -36.86
C GLU A 128 -17.63 -11.99 -37.14
N LEU A 129 -16.48 -12.68 -37.24
CA LEU A 129 -16.38 -14.04 -37.75
C LEU A 129 -16.35 -15.09 -36.64
N ILE A 130 -15.64 -14.79 -35.54
CA ILE A 130 -15.46 -15.70 -34.42
C ILE A 130 -16.03 -15.03 -33.18
N LEU A 131 -17.06 -15.63 -32.59
CA LEU A 131 -17.69 -15.16 -31.37
C LEU A 131 -17.66 -16.26 -30.30
N PRO A 132 -17.43 -15.91 -29.03
CA PRO A 132 -17.13 -14.56 -28.56
C PRO A 132 -15.72 -14.12 -28.99
N THR A 133 -15.52 -12.81 -29.15
CA THR A 133 -14.19 -12.20 -29.25
C THR A 133 -14.02 -11.27 -28.07
N VAL A 134 -12.94 -11.42 -27.32
CA VAL A 134 -12.69 -10.67 -26.09
C VAL A 134 -11.38 -9.93 -26.19
N TYR A 135 -11.37 -8.65 -25.84
CA TYR A 135 -10.17 -7.85 -25.67
C TYR A 135 -10.04 -7.42 -24.21
N ILE A 136 -8.92 -7.75 -23.59
CA ILE A 136 -8.54 -7.23 -22.27
C ILE A 136 -7.64 -6.02 -22.51
N LEU A 137 -8.10 -4.86 -22.07
CA LEU A 137 -7.37 -3.61 -22.15
C LEU A 137 -6.84 -3.24 -20.77
N GLY A 138 -5.58 -2.83 -20.74
CA GLY A 138 -4.91 -2.31 -19.56
C GLY A 138 -4.85 -0.79 -19.53
N PRO A 139 -3.91 -0.23 -18.73
CA PRO A 139 -3.68 1.20 -18.64
C PRO A 139 -3.49 1.84 -20.02
N GLU A 140 -3.94 3.09 -20.16
CA GLU A 140 -3.92 3.83 -21.43
C GLU A 140 -4.71 3.17 -22.58
N ARG A 141 -5.60 2.23 -22.28
CA ARG A 141 -6.37 1.43 -23.26
C ARG A 141 -5.48 0.55 -24.14
N ARG A 142 -4.32 0.14 -23.64
CA ARG A 142 -3.44 -0.79 -24.36
C ARG A 142 -4.03 -2.18 -24.35
N ILE A 143 -4.06 -2.83 -25.51
CA ILE A 143 -4.51 -4.20 -25.65
C ILE A 143 -3.47 -5.10 -24.99
N ILE A 144 -3.87 -5.86 -23.98
CA ILE A 144 -2.98 -6.79 -23.27
C ILE A 144 -3.12 -8.18 -23.88
N ASN A 145 -4.36 -8.65 -24.00
CA ASN A 145 -4.68 -9.95 -24.56
C ASN A 145 -5.95 -9.86 -25.43
N SER A 146 -6.05 -10.78 -26.39
CA SER A 146 -7.28 -11.01 -27.13
C SER A 146 -7.57 -12.50 -27.25
N PHE A 147 -8.84 -12.87 -27.18
CA PHE A 147 -9.32 -14.25 -27.20
C PHE A 147 -10.46 -14.38 -28.20
N GLN A 148 -10.51 -15.48 -28.94
CA GLN A 148 -11.54 -15.73 -29.94
C GLN A 148 -12.06 -17.17 -29.80
N GLY A 149 -13.37 -17.32 -29.59
CA GLY A 149 -14.04 -18.61 -29.40
C GLY A 149 -14.43 -18.89 -27.94
N GLY A 150 -15.35 -19.84 -27.76
CA GLY A 150 -15.83 -20.31 -26.45
C GLY A 150 -14.98 -21.46 -25.89
N GLY A 151 -15.39 -22.05 -24.76
CA GLY A 151 -14.70 -23.19 -24.14
C GLY A 151 -13.26 -22.86 -23.73
N GLU A 152 -12.27 -23.56 -24.28
CA GLU A 152 -10.84 -23.39 -23.93
C GLU A 152 -10.34 -21.94 -24.04
N SER A 153 -10.87 -21.16 -25.00
CA SER A 153 -10.51 -19.73 -25.12
C SER A 153 -11.12 -18.88 -24.01
N THR A 154 -12.28 -19.27 -23.47
CA THR A 154 -12.89 -18.64 -22.29
C THR A 154 -12.10 -18.99 -21.03
N GLU A 155 -11.66 -20.24 -20.88
CA GLU A 155 -10.76 -20.65 -19.80
C GLU A 155 -9.47 -19.81 -19.78
N LYS A 156 -8.77 -19.71 -20.92
CA LYS A 156 -7.53 -18.90 -21.03
C LYS A 156 -7.76 -17.42 -20.72
N MET A 157 -8.91 -16.89 -21.13
CA MET A 157 -9.32 -15.51 -20.84
C MET A 157 -9.54 -15.27 -19.35
N LEU A 158 -10.21 -16.20 -18.66
CA LEU A 158 -10.42 -16.13 -17.21
C LEU A 158 -9.11 -16.28 -16.43
N ILE A 159 -8.24 -17.22 -16.80
CA ILE A 159 -6.90 -17.37 -16.19
C ILE A 159 -6.10 -16.08 -16.35
N SER A 160 -6.06 -15.52 -17.57
CA SER A 160 -5.36 -14.26 -17.84
C SER A 160 -5.94 -13.10 -17.01
N LEU A 161 -7.26 -13.08 -16.81
CA LEU A 161 -7.91 -12.07 -15.97
C LEU A 161 -7.54 -12.26 -14.49
N ALA A 162 -7.54 -13.49 -13.98
CA ALA A 162 -7.13 -13.80 -12.61
C ALA A 162 -5.66 -13.38 -12.35
N GLU A 163 -4.76 -13.59 -13.31
CA GLU A 163 -3.38 -13.09 -13.24
C GLU A 163 -3.31 -11.57 -13.14
N ARG A 164 -4.12 -10.83 -13.93
CA ARG A 164 -4.15 -9.36 -13.86
C ARG A 164 -4.70 -8.85 -12.53
N GLU A 165 -5.73 -9.50 -11.99
CA GLU A 165 -6.24 -9.16 -10.66
C GLU A 165 -5.19 -9.43 -9.58
N LEU A 166 -4.45 -10.54 -9.69
CA LEU A 166 -3.35 -10.82 -8.77
C LEU A 166 -2.26 -9.73 -8.84
N GLN A 167 -1.88 -9.28 -10.03
CA GLN A 167 -0.90 -8.20 -10.23
C GLN A 167 -1.40 -6.86 -9.66
N ARG A 168 -2.68 -6.53 -9.86
CA ARG A 168 -3.34 -5.33 -9.32
C ARG A 168 -3.54 -5.33 -7.80
N ASN A 169 -3.09 -6.39 -7.12
CA ASN A 169 -3.28 -6.59 -5.68
C ASN A 169 -4.75 -6.83 -5.28
N GLU A 170 -5.48 -7.58 -6.12
CA GLU A 170 -6.86 -8.04 -5.90
C GLU A 170 -6.94 -9.57 -5.72
N PRO A 171 -6.32 -10.13 -4.66
CA PRO A 171 -6.17 -11.58 -4.51
C PRO A 171 -7.52 -12.30 -4.38
N LEU A 172 -8.52 -11.72 -3.71
CA LEU A 172 -9.82 -12.38 -3.51
C LEU A 172 -10.59 -12.57 -4.82
N LEU A 173 -10.53 -11.59 -5.72
CA LEU A 173 -11.16 -11.70 -7.04
C LEU A 173 -10.39 -12.69 -7.91
N ALA A 174 -9.05 -12.65 -7.88
CA ALA A 174 -8.22 -13.64 -8.57
C ALA A 174 -8.54 -15.07 -8.12
N GLN A 175 -8.67 -15.31 -6.82
CA GLN A 175 -9.10 -16.60 -6.27
C GLN A 175 -10.46 -17.03 -6.81
N ALA A 176 -11.44 -16.12 -6.81
CA ALA A 176 -12.79 -16.43 -7.29
C ALA A 176 -12.80 -16.79 -8.79
N ILE A 177 -12.06 -16.04 -9.62
CA ILE A 177 -11.94 -16.34 -11.06
C ILE A 177 -11.27 -17.71 -11.26
N SER A 178 -10.17 -17.99 -10.55
CA SER A 178 -9.47 -19.28 -10.63
C SER A 178 -10.35 -20.45 -10.22
N LEU A 179 -11.24 -20.27 -9.23
CA LEU A 179 -12.19 -21.29 -8.79
C LEU A 179 -13.29 -21.57 -9.81
N GLU A 180 -13.78 -20.56 -10.54
CA GLU A 180 -14.72 -20.78 -11.65
C GLU A 180 -14.06 -21.63 -12.74
N VAL A 181 -12.81 -21.34 -13.10
CA VAL A 181 -12.06 -22.15 -14.08
C VAL A 181 -11.88 -23.59 -13.61
N GLN A 182 -11.50 -23.80 -12.34
CA GLN A 182 -11.31 -25.14 -11.78
C GLN A 182 -12.62 -25.93 -11.66
N SER A 183 -13.76 -25.27 -11.47
CA SER A 183 -15.07 -25.92 -11.45
C SER A 183 -15.40 -26.54 -12.81
N ASP A 184 -14.99 -25.90 -13.90
CA ASP A 184 -15.25 -26.37 -15.27
C ASP A 184 -14.13 -27.30 -15.77
N ASN A 185 -12.88 -27.01 -15.39
CA ASN A 185 -11.68 -27.81 -15.70
C ASN A 185 -10.82 -28.04 -14.44
N PRO A 186 -11.06 -29.12 -13.69
CA PRO A 186 -10.30 -29.45 -12.47
C PRO A 186 -8.81 -29.76 -12.71
N ASP A 187 -8.40 -30.01 -13.94
CA ASP A 187 -7.01 -30.37 -14.30
C ASP A 187 -6.19 -29.16 -14.78
N SER A 188 -6.77 -27.95 -14.74
CA SER A 188 -6.11 -26.70 -15.14
C SER A 188 -5.02 -26.29 -14.15
N PHE A 189 -3.77 -26.67 -14.41
CA PHE A 189 -2.63 -26.37 -13.54
C PHE A 189 -2.33 -24.87 -13.49
N GLU A 190 -2.57 -24.10 -14.55
CA GLU A 190 -2.42 -22.65 -14.54
C GLU A 190 -3.43 -21.99 -13.60
N ALA A 191 -4.70 -22.41 -13.64
CA ALA A 191 -5.72 -21.88 -12.74
C ALA A 191 -5.42 -22.21 -11.27
N LYS A 192 -4.94 -23.43 -10.99
CA LYS A 192 -4.48 -23.83 -9.64
C LYS A 192 -3.26 -23.02 -9.21
N THR A 193 -2.31 -22.75 -10.11
CA THR A 193 -1.12 -21.96 -9.82
C THR A 193 -1.47 -20.52 -9.45
N VAL A 194 -2.34 -19.88 -10.25
CA VAL A 194 -2.85 -18.53 -9.94
C VAL A 194 -3.61 -18.54 -8.61
N TYR A 195 -4.39 -19.59 -8.34
CA TYR A 195 -5.10 -19.75 -7.08
C TYR A 195 -4.15 -19.85 -5.88
N GLY A 196 -3.11 -20.67 -5.98
CA GLY A 196 -2.09 -20.82 -4.93
C GLY A 196 -1.37 -19.51 -4.62
N TYR A 197 -0.98 -18.75 -5.65
CA TYR A 197 -0.37 -17.43 -5.43
C TYR A 197 -1.37 -16.38 -4.91
N ALA A 198 -2.64 -16.44 -5.32
CA ALA A 198 -3.69 -15.57 -4.80
C ALA A 198 -4.03 -15.88 -3.33
N ALA A 199 -4.01 -17.16 -2.93
CA ALA A 199 -4.10 -17.58 -1.52
C ALA A 199 -2.91 -17.06 -0.71
N LEU A 200 -1.68 -17.22 -1.24
CA LEU A 200 -0.48 -16.72 -0.57
C LEU A 200 -0.52 -15.20 -0.35
N LYS A 201 -0.99 -14.44 -1.34
CA LYS A 201 -1.13 -12.97 -1.27
C LYS A 201 -2.30 -12.52 -0.39
N ALA A 202 -3.29 -13.38 -0.17
CA ALA A 202 -4.36 -13.19 0.81
C ALA A 202 -3.97 -13.62 2.24
N ASP A 203 -2.70 -13.98 2.46
CA ASP A 203 -2.18 -14.50 3.74
C ASP A 203 -2.77 -15.86 4.17
N GLU A 204 -3.37 -16.59 3.23
CA GLU A 204 -3.89 -17.96 3.41
C GLU A 204 -2.78 -18.98 3.13
N VAL A 205 -1.71 -18.97 3.94
CA VAL A 205 -0.48 -19.75 3.69
C VAL A 205 -0.74 -21.26 3.66
N ASP A 206 -1.46 -21.80 4.64
CA ASP A 206 -1.75 -23.25 4.73
C ASP A 206 -2.47 -23.75 3.47
N LYS A 207 -3.45 -22.97 3.01
CA LYS A 207 -4.23 -23.28 1.80
C LYS A 207 -3.38 -23.19 0.53
N ALA A 208 -2.50 -22.20 0.45
CA ALA A 208 -1.55 -22.10 -0.66
C ALA A 208 -0.59 -23.30 -0.68
N GLU A 209 -0.13 -23.74 0.50
CA GLU A 209 0.73 -24.91 0.64
C GLU A 209 0.03 -26.18 0.16
N ASP A 210 -1.23 -26.41 0.57
CA ASP A 210 -2.03 -27.54 0.10
C ASP A 210 -2.15 -27.57 -1.44
N ILE A 211 -2.49 -26.42 -2.05
CA ILE A 211 -2.61 -26.30 -3.52
C ILE A 211 -1.29 -26.63 -4.22
N PHE A 212 -0.17 -26.10 -3.73
CA PHE A 212 1.13 -26.33 -4.35
C PHE A 212 1.69 -27.73 -4.08
N ASN A 213 1.34 -28.35 -2.95
CA ASN A 213 1.64 -29.76 -2.69
C ASN A 213 0.91 -30.66 -3.68
N ASP A 214 -0.37 -30.41 -3.94
CA ASP A 214 -1.17 -31.15 -4.93
C ASP A 214 -0.58 -31.00 -6.34
N LEU A 215 -0.28 -29.78 -6.76
CA LEU A 215 0.41 -29.49 -8.04
C LEU A 215 1.75 -30.21 -8.14
N ALA A 216 2.54 -30.24 -7.06
CA ALA A 216 3.85 -30.88 -7.04
C ALA A 216 3.80 -32.42 -7.20
N GLN A 217 2.62 -33.05 -7.07
CA GLN A 217 2.41 -34.47 -7.38
C GLN A 217 1.96 -34.72 -8.83
N GLU A 218 1.52 -33.68 -9.55
CA GLU A 218 1.11 -33.80 -10.95
C GLU A 218 2.34 -33.97 -11.86
N PRO A 219 2.26 -34.77 -12.94
CA PRO A 219 3.38 -34.95 -13.85
C PRO A 219 3.61 -33.71 -14.74
N GLY A 220 4.86 -33.49 -15.15
CA GLY A 220 5.19 -32.48 -16.17
C GLY A 220 5.23 -31.06 -15.61
N GLU A 221 4.54 -30.12 -16.26
CA GLU A 221 4.60 -28.70 -15.88
C GLU A 221 3.95 -28.42 -14.52
N GLY A 222 2.90 -29.16 -14.15
CA GLY A 222 2.27 -29.08 -12.83
C GLY A 222 3.28 -29.32 -11.69
N GLU A 223 4.15 -30.33 -11.81
CA GLU A 223 5.21 -30.62 -10.84
C GLU A 223 6.11 -29.39 -10.60
N ILE A 224 6.51 -28.75 -11.71
CA ILE A 224 7.44 -27.62 -11.69
C ILE A 224 6.78 -26.41 -11.04
N LEU A 225 5.54 -26.08 -11.44
CA LEU A 225 4.78 -24.97 -10.88
C LEU A 225 4.47 -25.16 -9.39
N GLY A 226 4.10 -26.38 -8.99
CA GLY A 226 3.91 -26.74 -7.59
C GLY A 226 5.18 -26.51 -6.78
N LYS A 227 6.33 -26.97 -7.29
CA LYS A 227 7.63 -26.79 -6.61
C LYS A 227 8.11 -25.33 -6.59
N GLU A 228 7.84 -24.54 -7.63
CA GLU A 228 8.07 -23.09 -7.61
C GLU A 228 7.27 -22.42 -6.48
N GLY A 229 6.00 -22.78 -6.32
CA GLY A 229 5.14 -22.32 -5.23
C GLY A 229 5.64 -22.75 -3.84
N LEU A 230 5.97 -24.04 -3.66
CA LEU A 230 6.50 -24.57 -2.40
C LEU A 230 7.84 -23.93 -2.02
N ALA A 231 8.75 -23.74 -2.98
CA ALA A 231 10.02 -23.04 -2.72
C ALA A 231 9.76 -21.63 -2.18
N LYS A 232 8.78 -20.92 -2.74
CA LYS A 232 8.38 -19.58 -2.27
C LYS A 232 7.77 -19.62 -0.87
N ILE A 233 6.94 -20.62 -0.56
CA ILE A 233 6.36 -20.81 0.77
C ILE A 233 7.44 -21.11 1.80
N TYR A 234 8.32 -22.09 1.54
CA TYR A 234 9.41 -22.40 2.46
C TYR A 234 10.37 -21.24 2.66
N ALA A 235 10.63 -20.45 1.60
CA ALA A 235 11.42 -19.23 1.72
C ALA A 235 10.72 -18.22 2.65
N ARG A 236 9.41 -18.00 2.43
CA ARG A 236 8.58 -17.14 3.27
C ARG A 236 8.60 -17.60 4.73
N GLU A 237 8.45 -18.88 5.01
CA GLU A 237 8.49 -19.43 6.39
C GLU A 237 9.89 -19.37 7.06
N GLY A 238 10.92 -18.95 6.32
CA GLY A 238 12.30 -18.98 6.79
C GLY A 238 12.92 -20.38 6.81
N ASN A 239 12.27 -21.37 6.20
CA ASN A 239 12.82 -22.72 6.03
C ASN A 239 13.80 -22.76 4.84
N VAL A 240 14.93 -22.07 5.03
CA VAL A 240 15.96 -21.86 4.00
C VAL A 240 16.44 -23.18 3.40
N GLU A 241 16.66 -24.21 4.21
CA GLU A 241 17.18 -25.50 3.73
C GLU A 241 16.19 -26.18 2.76
N LYS A 242 14.91 -26.26 3.15
CA LYS A 242 13.87 -26.81 2.26
C LYS A 242 13.68 -25.94 1.01
N ALA A 243 13.64 -24.63 1.18
CA ALA A 243 13.46 -23.69 0.07
C ALA A 243 14.57 -23.85 -0.98
N MET A 244 15.83 -23.87 -0.54
CA MET A 244 16.98 -24.06 -1.43
C MET A 244 16.99 -25.44 -2.07
N ALA A 245 16.63 -26.49 -1.33
CA ALA A 245 16.56 -27.85 -1.87
C ALA A 245 15.52 -27.97 -3.00
N VAL A 246 14.30 -27.46 -2.78
CA VAL A 246 13.24 -27.47 -3.79
C VAL A 246 13.59 -26.57 -4.97
N ALA A 247 14.15 -25.38 -4.71
CA ALA A 247 14.61 -24.47 -5.76
C ALA A 247 15.67 -25.10 -6.67
N ASN A 248 16.64 -25.82 -6.09
CA ASN A 248 17.67 -26.54 -6.86
C ASN A 248 17.09 -27.70 -7.67
N GLU A 249 16.06 -28.38 -7.16
CA GLU A 249 15.38 -29.43 -7.91
C GLU A 249 14.67 -28.86 -9.15
N VAL A 250 13.94 -27.74 -9.00
CA VAL A 250 13.28 -27.05 -10.11
C VAL A 250 14.30 -26.59 -11.14
N GLU A 251 15.39 -25.95 -10.71
CA GLU A 251 16.45 -25.50 -11.64
C GLU A 251 17.09 -26.66 -12.41
N THR A 252 17.20 -27.84 -11.78
CA THR A 252 17.72 -29.05 -12.47
C THR A 252 16.74 -29.58 -13.50
N LYS A 253 15.43 -29.59 -13.19
CA LYS A 253 14.38 -30.14 -14.05
C LYS A 253 13.92 -29.18 -15.14
N ALA A 254 13.94 -27.89 -14.86
CA ALA A 254 13.49 -26.80 -15.72
C ALA A 254 14.51 -25.64 -15.73
N PRO A 255 15.73 -25.86 -16.27
CA PRO A 255 16.82 -24.87 -16.24
C PRO A 255 16.53 -23.59 -17.03
N GLY A 256 15.49 -23.61 -17.87
CA GLY A 256 15.01 -22.48 -18.64
C GLY A 256 14.12 -21.52 -17.85
N ARG A 257 13.65 -21.88 -16.65
CA ARG A 257 12.72 -21.06 -15.84
C ARG A 257 13.46 -20.31 -14.72
N GLY A 258 13.27 -19.00 -14.65
CA GLY A 258 13.98 -18.12 -13.70
C GLY A 258 13.30 -17.90 -12.35
N ALA A 259 12.11 -18.46 -12.12
CA ALA A 259 11.31 -18.18 -10.92
C ALA A 259 12.05 -18.52 -9.62
N VAL A 260 12.75 -19.66 -9.60
CA VAL A 260 13.50 -20.11 -8.43
C VAL A 260 14.80 -19.34 -8.21
N ASN A 261 15.37 -18.74 -9.24
CA ASN A 261 16.51 -17.84 -9.09
C ASN A 261 16.10 -16.55 -8.36
N VAL A 262 14.87 -16.04 -8.59
CA VAL A 262 14.32 -14.93 -7.77
C VAL A 262 14.24 -15.35 -6.29
N ILE A 263 13.68 -16.53 -6.00
CA ILE A 263 13.56 -17.04 -4.62
C ILE A 263 14.93 -17.22 -3.96
N LYS A 264 15.92 -17.78 -4.67
CA LYS A 264 17.29 -17.90 -4.17
C LYS A 264 17.91 -16.53 -3.90
N GLY A 265 17.70 -15.58 -4.81
CA GLY A 265 18.14 -14.20 -4.66
C GLY A 265 17.58 -13.56 -3.40
N ASP A 266 16.28 -13.72 -3.13
CA ASP A 266 15.62 -13.19 -1.93
C ASP A 266 16.22 -13.78 -0.65
N ILE A 267 16.44 -15.10 -0.63
CA ILE A 267 17.07 -15.81 0.49
C ILE A 267 18.50 -15.31 0.73
N LEU A 268 19.31 -15.20 -0.33
CA LEU A 268 20.70 -14.73 -0.24
C LEU A 268 20.77 -13.28 0.22
N TYR A 269 19.86 -12.44 -0.26
CA TYR A 269 19.77 -11.04 0.17
C TYR A 269 19.46 -10.96 1.66
N ALA A 270 18.48 -11.73 2.16
CA ALA A 270 18.14 -11.78 3.58
C ALA A 270 19.31 -12.27 4.46
N GLN A 271 20.22 -13.08 3.90
CA GLN A 271 21.48 -13.50 4.52
C GLN A 271 22.61 -12.46 4.40
N ASN A 272 22.32 -11.26 3.88
CA ASN A 272 23.27 -10.18 3.61
C ASN A 272 24.36 -10.54 2.58
N LYS A 273 24.07 -11.47 1.66
CA LYS A 273 24.94 -11.87 0.54
C LYS A 273 24.49 -11.17 -0.75
N LYS A 274 24.66 -9.85 -0.80
CA LYS A 274 24.07 -8.99 -1.83
C LYS A 274 24.60 -9.29 -3.24
N GLU A 275 25.88 -9.62 -3.36
CA GLU A 275 26.52 -9.94 -4.64
C GLU A 275 26.00 -11.28 -5.20
N GLU A 276 25.86 -12.29 -4.35
CA GLU A 276 25.28 -13.59 -4.72
C GLU A 276 23.81 -13.43 -5.11
N ALA A 277 23.05 -12.64 -4.34
CA ALA A 277 21.65 -12.33 -4.65
C ALA A 277 21.49 -11.63 -6.00
N MET A 278 22.34 -10.64 -6.27
CA MET A 278 22.34 -9.93 -7.55
C MET A 278 22.59 -10.89 -8.72
N ALA A 279 23.54 -11.83 -8.57
CA ALA A 279 23.81 -12.83 -9.60
C ALA A 279 22.60 -13.72 -9.90
N GLU A 280 21.87 -14.16 -8.87
CA GLU A 280 20.65 -14.96 -9.04
C GLU A 280 19.53 -14.18 -9.74
N TYR A 281 19.29 -12.92 -9.38
CA TYR A 281 18.29 -12.11 -10.09
C TYR A 281 18.71 -11.85 -11.55
N GLN A 282 20.00 -11.69 -11.81
CA GLN A 282 20.53 -11.49 -13.15
C GLN A 282 20.40 -12.76 -14.00
N GLU A 283 20.61 -13.92 -13.39
CA GLU A 283 20.32 -15.20 -14.03
C GLU A 283 18.84 -15.31 -14.38
N ALA A 284 17.94 -14.97 -13.44
CA ALA A 284 16.49 -15.03 -13.62
C ALA A 284 15.99 -14.23 -14.84
N VAL A 285 16.53 -13.03 -15.09
CA VAL A 285 16.12 -12.20 -16.25
C VAL A 285 16.65 -12.74 -17.59
N THR A 286 17.74 -13.52 -17.58
CA THR A 286 18.30 -14.13 -18.81
C THR A 286 17.62 -15.44 -19.19
N LYS A 287 16.88 -16.06 -18.26
CA LYS A 287 16.20 -17.33 -18.48
C LYS A 287 15.11 -17.19 -19.58
N PRO A 288 15.09 -18.08 -20.59
CA PRO A 288 14.19 -17.95 -21.72
C PRO A 288 12.73 -18.28 -21.39
N GLU A 289 12.48 -19.21 -20.47
CA GLU A 289 11.16 -19.72 -20.09
C GLU A 289 10.63 -19.05 -18.81
N GLY A 290 9.36 -19.29 -18.49
CA GLY A 290 8.65 -18.69 -17.36
C GLY A 290 7.68 -17.58 -17.79
N SER A 291 6.82 -17.15 -16.87
CA SER A 291 5.83 -16.11 -17.13
C SER A 291 6.46 -14.73 -17.25
N LEU A 292 5.84 -13.82 -18.01
CA LEU A 292 6.26 -12.42 -18.08
C LEU A 292 6.27 -11.77 -16.69
N SER A 293 5.34 -12.16 -15.82
CA SER A 293 5.26 -11.70 -14.43
C SER A 293 6.47 -12.13 -13.60
N GLN A 294 6.99 -13.34 -13.80
CA GLN A 294 8.21 -13.81 -13.12
C GLN A 294 9.45 -13.03 -13.57
N LYS A 295 9.56 -12.72 -14.87
CA LYS A 295 10.65 -11.89 -15.40
C LYS A 295 10.54 -10.44 -14.90
N ALA A 296 9.33 -9.90 -14.86
CA ALA A 296 9.06 -8.58 -14.30
C ALA A 296 9.48 -8.52 -12.83
N GLU A 297 9.16 -9.54 -12.03
CA GLU A 297 9.57 -9.62 -10.63
C GLU A 297 11.10 -9.62 -10.48
N ALA A 298 11.82 -10.40 -11.29
CA ALA A 298 13.29 -10.41 -11.26
C ALA A 298 13.90 -9.02 -11.55
N HIS A 299 13.35 -8.30 -12.54
CA HIS A 299 13.75 -6.91 -12.79
C HIS A 299 13.41 -6.00 -11.61
N ASN A 300 12.24 -6.15 -10.98
CA ASN A 300 11.89 -5.36 -9.80
C ASN A 300 12.90 -5.58 -8.66
N GLN A 301 13.32 -6.82 -8.43
CA GLN A 301 14.34 -7.15 -7.43
C GLN A 301 15.70 -6.53 -7.74
N LEU A 302 16.14 -6.57 -9.00
CA LEU A 302 17.35 -5.86 -9.44
C LEU A 302 17.21 -4.35 -9.22
N GLY A 303 16.05 -3.79 -9.55
CA GLY A 303 15.74 -2.38 -9.35
C GLY A 303 15.90 -1.96 -7.88
N ARG A 304 15.29 -2.72 -6.96
CA ARG A 304 15.38 -2.52 -5.50
C ARG A 304 16.81 -2.66 -5.00
N LEU A 305 17.56 -3.66 -5.48
CA LEU A 305 18.96 -3.87 -5.10
C LEU A 305 19.84 -2.70 -5.55
N TYR A 306 19.69 -2.24 -6.79
CA TYR A 306 20.41 -1.06 -7.29
C TYR A 306 20.02 0.21 -6.53
N ALA A 307 18.73 0.40 -6.21
CA ALA A 307 18.27 1.54 -5.41
C ALA A 307 18.85 1.51 -3.99
N SER A 308 18.99 0.33 -3.39
CA SER A 308 19.59 0.15 -2.05
C SER A 308 21.10 0.44 -2.01
N THR A 309 21.75 0.43 -3.18
CA THR A 309 23.18 0.75 -3.35
C THR A 309 23.38 2.11 -4.03
N GLU A 310 22.34 2.94 -4.08
CA GLU A 310 22.31 4.28 -4.67
C GLU A 310 22.66 4.33 -6.17
N ASN A 311 22.60 3.20 -6.86
CA ASN A 311 22.75 3.10 -8.32
C ASN A 311 21.41 3.43 -9.01
N PHE A 312 20.93 4.66 -8.84
CA PHE A 312 19.58 5.07 -9.24
C PHE A 312 19.30 4.94 -10.73
N ASP A 313 20.28 5.18 -11.61
CA ASP A 313 20.10 4.99 -13.06
C ASP A 313 19.77 3.54 -13.43
N LEU A 314 20.53 2.58 -12.88
CA LEU A 314 20.29 1.16 -13.10
C LEU A 314 18.99 0.69 -12.44
N ALA A 315 18.65 1.27 -11.28
CA ALA A 315 17.38 0.99 -10.63
C ALA A 315 16.20 1.36 -11.54
N ARG A 316 16.22 2.58 -12.10
CA ARG A 316 15.17 3.08 -12.99
C ARG A 316 15.06 2.24 -14.27
N ILE A 317 16.17 1.84 -14.89
CA ILE A 317 16.16 0.96 -16.07
C ILE A 317 15.47 -0.38 -15.76
N ASN A 318 15.74 -0.97 -14.61
CA ASN A 318 15.10 -2.22 -14.21
C ASN A 318 13.62 -2.04 -13.85
N TYR A 319 13.24 -0.92 -13.22
CA TYR A 319 11.83 -0.61 -13.02
C TYR A 319 11.10 -0.36 -14.35
N ASP A 320 11.74 0.25 -15.34
CA ASP A 320 11.18 0.41 -16.69
C ASP A 320 10.95 -0.94 -17.38
N GLN A 321 11.93 -1.84 -17.31
CA GLN A 321 11.79 -3.23 -17.80
C GLN A 321 10.65 -3.97 -17.08
N THR A 322 10.50 -3.74 -15.77
CA THR A 322 9.41 -4.32 -14.98
C THR A 322 8.04 -3.87 -15.50
N VAL A 323 7.85 -2.56 -15.71
CA VAL A 323 6.59 -1.99 -16.19
C VAL A 323 6.31 -2.36 -17.65
N GLU A 324 7.35 -2.53 -18.47
CA GLU A 324 7.22 -3.03 -19.84
C GLU A 324 6.69 -4.47 -19.89
N LEU A 325 7.19 -5.34 -19.00
CA LEU A 325 6.77 -6.75 -18.90
C LEU A 325 5.45 -6.92 -18.16
N ASP A 326 5.21 -6.10 -17.13
CA ASP A 326 4.00 -6.08 -16.31
C ASP A 326 3.52 -4.64 -16.09
N PRO A 327 2.61 -4.14 -16.96
CA PRO A 327 2.04 -2.80 -16.84
C PRO A 327 1.21 -2.56 -15.57
N TYR A 328 0.92 -3.60 -14.80
CA TYR A 328 0.15 -3.51 -13.54
C TYR A 328 1.05 -3.53 -12.31
N ASN A 329 2.37 -3.55 -12.48
CA ASN A 329 3.31 -3.58 -11.36
C ASN A 329 3.42 -2.19 -10.69
N LEU A 330 2.43 -1.88 -9.87
CA LEU A 330 2.39 -0.64 -9.08
C LEU A 330 3.55 -0.53 -8.09
N VAL A 331 4.14 -1.67 -7.67
CA VAL A 331 5.29 -1.69 -6.77
C VAL A 331 6.49 -1.06 -7.45
N ALA A 332 6.83 -1.51 -8.67
CA ALA A 332 7.91 -0.94 -9.46
C ALA A 332 7.68 0.54 -9.80
N MET A 333 6.44 0.93 -10.13
CA MET A 333 6.08 2.34 -10.33
C MET A 333 6.37 3.16 -9.06
N SER A 334 5.88 2.73 -7.89
CA SER A 334 6.12 3.43 -6.64
C SER A 334 7.59 3.44 -6.22
N ASN A 335 8.33 2.34 -6.42
CA ASN A 335 9.74 2.26 -6.12
C ASN A 335 10.54 3.24 -7.01
N LYS A 336 10.21 3.31 -8.30
CA LYS A 336 10.77 4.30 -9.23
C LYS A 336 10.44 5.74 -8.79
N GLY A 337 9.22 5.97 -8.27
CA GLY A 337 8.83 7.25 -7.67
C GLY A 337 9.71 7.63 -6.47
N VAL A 338 9.96 6.68 -5.56
CA VAL A 338 10.86 6.86 -4.41
C VAL A 338 12.29 7.12 -4.88
N THR A 339 12.77 6.41 -5.90
CA THR A 339 14.07 6.69 -6.52
C THR A 339 14.16 8.14 -7.04
N TYR A 340 13.15 8.61 -7.79
CA TYR A 340 13.12 10.00 -8.24
C TYR A 340 13.07 11.00 -7.08
N GLN A 341 12.35 10.68 -6.01
CA GLN A 341 12.29 11.51 -4.81
C GLN A 341 13.67 11.63 -4.14
N LYS A 342 14.41 10.53 -4.03
CA LYS A 342 15.82 10.53 -3.53
C LYS A 342 16.75 11.34 -4.42
N GLU A 343 16.51 11.37 -5.73
CA GLU A 343 17.23 12.23 -6.68
C GLU A 343 16.75 13.70 -6.68
N GLY A 344 15.75 14.05 -5.86
CA GLY A 344 15.15 15.40 -5.81
C GLY A 344 14.23 15.75 -6.98
N GLN A 345 13.91 14.79 -7.86
CA GLN A 345 13.06 14.95 -9.04
C GLN A 345 11.57 14.78 -8.69
N LEU A 346 11.03 15.69 -7.87
CA LEU A 346 9.68 15.57 -7.30
C LEU A 346 8.56 15.49 -8.34
N ASP A 347 8.67 16.21 -9.46
CA ASP A 347 7.66 16.16 -10.54
C ASP A 347 7.53 14.74 -11.12
N LYS A 348 8.66 14.06 -11.33
CA LYS A 348 8.69 12.68 -11.84
C LYS A 348 8.26 11.68 -10.77
N ALA A 349 8.65 11.90 -9.51
CA ALA A 349 8.19 11.08 -8.40
C ALA A 349 6.66 11.09 -8.31
N MET A 350 6.05 12.29 -8.37
CA MET A 350 4.61 12.49 -8.39
C MET A 350 3.94 11.75 -9.55
N GLU A 351 4.48 11.84 -10.77
CA GLU A 351 3.97 11.12 -11.94
C GLU A 351 3.93 9.61 -11.70
N MET A 352 5.02 9.03 -11.18
CA MET A 352 5.08 7.59 -10.91
C MET A 352 4.10 7.15 -9.81
N PHE A 353 3.92 7.95 -8.75
CA PHE A 353 2.92 7.66 -7.72
C PHE A 353 1.49 7.76 -8.26
N GLN A 354 1.21 8.72 -9.15
CA GLN A 354 -0.10 8.83 -9.81
C GLN A 354 -0.38 7.65 -10.74
N GLN A 355 0.63 7.16 -11.46
CA GLN A 355 0.50 5.94 -12.26
C GLN A 355 0.17 4.73 -11.38
N ALA A 356 0.88 4.54 -10.27
CA ALA A 356 0.60 3.47 -9.31
C ALA A 356 -0.84 3.54 -8.74
N MET A 357 -1.31 4.75 -8.40
CA MET A 357 -2.69 4.99 -7.94
C MET A 357 -3.74 4.80 -9.05
N THR A 358 -3.37 4.94 -10.32
CA THR A 358 -4.26 4.64 -11.45
C THR A 358 -4.45 3.13 -11.59
N ILE A 359 -3.40 2.34 -11.32
CA ILE A 359 -3.50 0.87 -11.28
C ILE A 359 -4.42 0.42 -10.14
N ASN A 360 -4.19 0.92 -8.92
CA ASN A 360 -5.00 0.64 -7.76
C ASN A 360 -5.27 1.90 -6.94
N LYS A 361 -6.51 2.40 -7.01
CA LYS A 361 -6.96 3.62 -6.31
C LYS A 361 -6.98 3.48 -4.79
N ASN A 362 -7.00 2.24 -4.29
CA ASN A 362 -7.00 1.92 -2.86
C ASN A 362 -5.58 1.68 -2.32
N ASP A 363 -4.53 1.91 -3.12
CA ASP A 363 -3.14 1.77 -2.67
C ASP A 363 -2.72 2.95 -1.77
N GLN A 364 -2.98 2.82 -0.46
CA GLN A 364 -2.64 3.82 0.54
C GLN A 364 -1.15 4.17 0.56
N PHE A 365 -0.28 3.20 0.26
CA PHE A 365 1.16 3.40 0.23
C PHE A 365 1.56 4.48 -0.78
N SER A 366 1.14 4.35 -2.04
CA SER A 366 1.40 5.37 -3.07
C SER A 366 0.69 6.68 -2.76
N ALA A 367 -0.52 6.63 -2.18
CA ALA A 367 -1.26 7.84 -1.82
C ALA A 367 -0.54 8.69 -0.75
N VAL A 368 0.09 8.06 0.25
CA VAL A 368 0.91 8.75 1.27
C VAL A 368 2.14 9.37 0.62
N LEU A 369 2.87 8.62 -0.21
CA LEU A 369 4.06 9.12 -0.91
C LEU A 369 3.72 10.27 -1.87
N ALA A 370 2.59 10.17 -2.59
CA ALA A 370 2.10 11.25 -3.45
C ALA A 370 1.79 12.51 -2.64
N ARG A 371 1.06 12.39 -1.52
CA ARG A 371 0.73 13.52 -0.65
C ARG A 371 2.00 14.19 -0.12
N GLN A 372 2.94 13.42 0.40
CA GLN A 372 4.21 13.93 0.89
C GLN A 372 5.01 14.62 -0.22
N THR A 373 5.06 14.03 -1.42
CA THR A 373 5.71 14.63 -2.60
C THR A 373 5.07 15.96 -2.98
N LYS A 374 3.73 16.04 -2.93
CA LYS A 374 2.99 17.28 -3.15
C LYS A 374 3.39 18.37 -2.14
N ASP A 375 3.44 18.01 -0.86
CA ASP A 375 3.80 18.95 0.21
C ASP A 375 5.23 19.49 0.01
N MET A 376 6.18 18.64 -0.39
CA MET A 376 7.53 19.06 -0.74
C MET A 376 7.56 19.99 -1.97
N MET A 377 6.75 19.72 -3.00
CA MET A 377 6.65 20.59 -4.18
C MET A 377 6.03 21.95 -3.84
N GLU A 378 5.01 21.98 -2.97
CA GLU A 378 4.38 23.22 -2.50
C GLU A 378 5.36 24.06 -1.68
N LEU A 379 6.14 23.42 -0.81
CA LEU A 379 7.20 24.10 -0.06
C LEU A 379 8.29 24.66 -0.99
N GLN A 380 8.70 23.93 -2.04
CA GLN A 380 9.67 24.43 -3.02
C GLN A 380 9.17 25.70 -3.73
N LYS A 381 7.86 25.82 -3.94
CA LYS A 381 7.23 27.02 -4.52
C LYS A 381 7.11 28.16 -3.48
N ASN A 382 6.88 27.84 -2.21
CA ASN A 382 6.75 28.82 -1.13
C ASN A 382 8.12 29.33 -0.67
N THR A 383 8.64 30.34 -1.38
CA THR A 383 9.98 30.92 -1.10
C THR A 383 10.11 31.47 0.31
N SER A 384 9.07 32.10 0.86
CA SER A 384 9.09 32.65 2.22
C SER A 384 9.21 31.56 3.29
N GLU A 385 8.44 30.49 3.14
CA GLU A 385 8.45 29.37 4.09
C GLU A 385 9.76 28.59 4.00
N LYS A 386 10.25 28.36 2.78
CA LYS A 386 11.58 27.77 2.55
C LYS A 386 12.68 28.58 3.24
N GLN A 387 12.70 29.90 3.10
CA GLN A 387 13.67 30.77 3.78
C GLN A 387 13.56 30.70 5.30
N ARG A 388 12.34 30.59 5.84
CA ARG A 388 12.10 30.40 7.28
C ARG A 388 12.69 29.09 7.77
N ILE A 389 12.41 27.99 7.07
CA ILE A 389 12.94 26.66 7.40
C ILE A 389 14.46 26.65 7.27
N ASP A 390 15.04 27.18 6.20
CA ASP A 390 16.50 27.23 6.00
C ASP A 390 17.21 27.99 7.12
N LYS A 391 16.63 29.10 7.58
CA LYS A 391 17.16 29.84 8.73
C LYS A 391 17.10 29.01 10.01
N LEU A 392 15.96 28.38 10.27
CA LEU A 392 15.75 27.53 11.45
C LEU A 392 16.72 26.34 11.45
N VAL A 393 16.88 25.66 10.31
CA VAL A 393 17.81 24.55 10.13
C VAL A 393 19.23 24.97 10.45
N LYS A 394 19.70 26.12 9.95
CA LYS A 394 21.05 26.63 10.26
C LYS A 394 21.24 26.91 11.75
N GLU A 395 20.24 27.51 12.39
CA GLU A 395 20.27 27.79 13.84
C GLU A 395 20.33 26.48 14.65
N LEU A 396 19.49 25.51 14.30
CA LEU A 396 19.44 24.19 14.93
C LEU A 396 20.74 23.40 14.72
N ALA A 397 21.28 23.38 13.50
CA ALA A 397 22.54 22.73 13.19
C ALA A 397 23.72 23.36 13.94
N THR A 398 23.72 24.68 14.10
CA THR A 398 24.73 25.38 14.91
C THR A 398 24.66 24.93 16.38
N ARG A 399 23.45 24.86 16.96
CA ARG A 399 23.22 24.35 18.33
C ARG A 399 23.64 22.89 18.49
N PHE A 400 23.37 22.07 17.47
CA PHE A 400 23.79 20.66 17.46
C PHE A 400 25.32 20.54 17.55
N ARG A 401 26.04 21.27 16.68
CA ARG A 401 27.51 21.22 16.61
C ARG A 401 28.18 21.83 17.84
N SER A 402 27.61 22.88 18.44
CA SER A 402 28.18 23.53 19.62
C SER A 402 27.97 22.74 20.93
N LYS A 403 27.15 21.68 20.91
CA LYS A 403 26.65 20.99 22.12
C LYS A 403 26.12 21.98 23.16
N GLU A 404 25.61 23.14 22.71
CA GLU A 404 24.96 24.08 23.60
C GLU A 404 23.79 23.35 24.25
N THR A 405 23.92 23.17 25.56
CA THR A 405 22.80 22.68 26.36
C THR A 405 21.76 23.78 26.24
N VAL A 406 20.58 23.43 25.71
CA VAL A 406 19.42 24.30 25.82
C VAL A 406 19.17 24.43 27.32
N ILE A 407 19.73 25.48 27.93
CA ILE A 407 19.34 25.90 29.25
C ILE A 407 17.87 26.30 29.06
N PRO A 408 16.92 25.60 29.69
CA PRO A 408 15.53 25.98 29.55
C PRO A 408 15.45 27.43 30.01
N PHE A 409 15.03 28.31 29.11
CA PHE A 409 14.83 29.72 29.41
C PHE A 409 13.58 29.86 30.28
N PHE A 410 13.57 29.30 31.50
CA PHE A 410 12.34 29.22 32.29
C PHE A 410 12.60 29.50 33.77
N ASN A 411 12.72 30.79 34.05
CA ASN A 411 12.46 31.36 35.37
C ASN A 411 10.94 31.52 35.52
N SER A 412 10.20 30.41 35.51
CA SER A 412 8.74 30.37 35.68
C SER A 412 8.42 30.15 37.16
N LYS A 413 7.54 30.97 37.75
CA LYS A 413 6.99 30.70 39.09
C LYS A 413 6.08 29.47 39.12
N ASP A 414 5.63 29.00 37.95
CA ASP A 414 4.72 27.88 37.77
C ASP A 414 5.49 26.65 37.25
N ASN A 415 5.54 25.61 38.07
CA ASN A 415 6.16 24.32 37.78
C ASN A 415 5.15 23.17 37.62
N TRP A 416 3.84 23.46 37.69
CA TRP A 416 2.78 22.47 37.66
C TRP A 416 2.08 22.44 36.30
N THR A 417 1.87 23.60 35.66
CA THR A 417 1.17 23.66 34.38
C THR A 417 1.96 22.92 33.30
N SER A 418 1.27 22.01 32.61
CA SER A 418 1.84 21.22 31.52
C SER A 418 2.28 22.09 30.36
N ARG A 419 3.35 21.66 29.71
CA ARG A 419 3.87 22.27 28.48
C ARG A 419 3.29 21.54 27.26
N PRO A 420 3.35 22.15 26.07
CA PRO A 420 3.05 21.45 24.83
C PRO A 420 3.85 20.15 24.73
N MET A 421 3.17 19.02 24.48
CA MET A 421 3.82 17.74 24.25
C MET A 421 4.35 17.68 22.82
N VAL A 422 5.63 17.99 22.64
CA VAL A 422 6.29 17.91 21.33
C VAL A 422 6.96 16.54 21.17
N LEU A 423 6.65 15.84 20.09
CA LEU A 423 7.24 14.56 19.71
C LEU A 423 8.00 14.70 18.39
N SER A 424 9.13 14.01 18.27
CA SER A 424 9.88 13.95 17.01
C SER A 424 10.13 12.51 16.60
N PHE A 425 9.95 12.19 15.32
CA PHE A 425 10.40 10.91 14.75
C PHE A 425 11.80 11.06 14.17
N VAL A 426 12.68 10.14 14.52
CA VAL A 426 13.92 9.84 13.79
C VAL A 426 13.62 8.65 12.88
N ASP A 427 14.23 8.64 11.70
CA ASP A 427 14.00 7.63 10.67
C ASP A 427 14.20 6.21 11.18
N PHE A 428 13.37 5.30 10.67
CA PHE A 428 13.51 3.89 10.97
C PHE A 428 14.66 3.30 10.16
N HIS A 429 15.53 2.58 10.86
CA HIS A 429 16.63 1.86 10.23
C HIS A 429 16.13 0.55 9.65
N GLU A 430 16.33 0.32 8.36
CA GLU A 430 15.94 -0.92 7.69
C GLU A 430 17.10 -1.94 7.75
N LYS A 431 16.81 -3.16 8.19
CA LYS A 431 17.77 -4.28 8.27
C LYS A 431 17.14 -5.59 7.79
N GLY A 432 17.97 -6.54 7.36
CA GLY A 432 17.53 -7.86 6.91
C GLY A 432 17.30 -7.91 5.40
N GLY A 433 16.16 -8.47 4.99
CA GLY A 433 15.71 -8.56 3.59
C GLY A 433 15.46 -7.21 2.92
N LEU A 434 15.10 -7.24 1.63
CA LEU A 434 14.62 -6.05 0.93
C LEU A 434 13.19 -5.73 1.43
N SER A 435 12.90 -4.46 1.73
CA SER A 435 11.52 -4.02 1.97
C SER A 435 10.68 -4.26 0.73
N GLU A 436 9.55 -4.96 0.84
CA GLU A 436 8.62 -5.25 -0.27
C GLU A 436 8.38 -4.05 -1.19
N ARG A 437 8.32 -2.85 -0.59
CA ARG A 437 8.24 -1.56 -1.29
C ARG A 437 9.23 -0.58 -0.69
N ASP A 438 9.97 0.11 -1.55
CA ASP A 438 10.88 1.18 -1.14
C ASP A 438 10.07 2.32 -0.50
N GLY A 439 10.61 2.93 0.55
CA GLY A 439 9.94 4.03 1.25
C GLY A 439 8.97 3.61 2.35
N LEU A 440 8.94 2.33 2.77
CA LEU A 440 8.08 1.88 3.86
C LEU A 440 8.31 2.65 5.16
N SER A 441 9.57 2.88 5.54
CA SER A 441 9.93 3.73 6.70
C SER A 441 9.33 5.15 6.60
N MET A 442 9.37 5.74 5.42
CA MET A 442 8.81 7.05 5.13
C MET A 442 7.29 7.07 5.23
N VAL A 443 6.61 6.05 4.69
CA VAL A 443 5.14 5.92 4.78
C VAL A 443 4.70 5.77 6.24
N LEU A 444 5.34 4.87 7.00
CA LEU A 444 5.00 4.62 8.40
C LEU A 444 5.20 5.87 9.26
N THR A 445 6.36 6.53 9.15
CA THR A 445 6.65 7.73 9.94
C THR A 445 5.72 8.89 9.58
N THR A 446 5.37 9.04 8.30
CA THR A 446 4.43 10.08 7.84
C THR A 446 3.02 9.85 8.41
N GLN A 447 2.49 8.63 8.30
CA GLN A 447 1.17 8.30 8.83
C GLN A 447 1.11 8.41 10.36
N LEU A 448 2.11 7.90 11.08
CA LEU A 448 2.20 8.05 12.53
C LEU A 448 2.26 9.53 12.94
N ALA A 449 3.03 10.35 12.24
CA ALA A 449 3.11 11.78 12.51
C ALA A 449 1.78 12.49 12.28
N GLU A 450 1.08 12.17 11.18
CA GLU A 450 -0.22 12.74 10.83
C GLU A 450 -1.27 12.35 11.88
N GLN A 451 -1.42 11.06 12.21
CA GLN A 451 -2.40 10.58 13.19
C GLN A 451 -2.13 11.14 14.60
N LEU A 452 -0.86 11.20 15.02
CA LEU A 452 -0.49 11.80 16.31
C LEU A 452 -0.77 13.30 16.36
N ASN A 453 -0.51 14.04 15.28
CA ASN A 453 -0.87 15.46 15.20
C ASN A 453 -2.40 15.66 15.24
N GLN A 454 -3.15 14.85 14.48
CA GLN A 454 -4.61 14.91 14.43
C GLN A 454 -5.26 14.58 15.78
N SER A 455 -4.58 13.84 16.66
CA SER A 455 -5.07 13.56 18.02
C SER A 455 -5.28 14.82 18.87
N GLY A 456 -4.64 15.94 18.52
CA GLY A 456 -4.64 17.17 19.31
C GLY A 456 -3.82 17.09 20.61
N ARG A 457 -3.43 15.90 21.08
CA ARG A 457 -2.70 15.68 22.33
C ARG A 457 -1.20 15.92 22.20
N VAL A 458 -0.66 15.72 21.00
CA VAL A 458 0.77 15.75 20.69
C VAL A 458 1.01 16.63 19.48
N ARG A 459 2.10 17.41 19.50
CA ARG A 459 2.62 18.15 18.34
C ARG A 459 3.83 17.42 17.81
N VAL A 460 3.75 16.93 16.59
CA VAL A 460 4.85 16.24 15.92
C VAL A 460 5.66 17.25 15.13
N VAL A 461 6.99 17.19 15.29
CA VAL A 461 7.92 18.00 14.49
C VAL A 461 7.70 17.74 13.00
N GLU A 462 7.60 18.81 12.21
CA GLU A 462 7.39 18.73 10.76
C GLU A 462 8.49 17.91 10.09
N ARG A 463 8.08 16.98 9.21
CA ARG A 463 8.98 16.03 8.56
C ARG A 463 10.08 16.72 7.75
N VAL A 464 9.69 17.73 6.96
CA VAL A 464 10.61 18.54 6.15
C VAL A 464 11.71 19.17 7.00
N LEU A 465 11.38 19.69 8.18
CA LEU A 465 12.37 20.30 9.06
C LEU A 465 13.42 19.28 9.52
N MET A 466 12.96 18.07 9.88
CA MET A 466 13.86 16.98 10.24
C MET A 466 14.75 16.59 9.05
N ASP A 467 14.18 16.33 7.88
CA ASP A 467 14.93 15.91 6.68
C ASP A 467 16.02 16.93 6.31
N ARG A 468 15.68 18.23 6.29
CA ARG A 468 16.63 19.32 5.99
C ARG A 468 17.70 19.47 7.06
N LEU A 469 17.37 19.22 8.33
CA LEU A 469 18.32 19.26 9.42
C LEU A 469 19.31 18.09 9.35
N LEU A 470 18.84 16.89 9.02
CA LEU A 470 19.70 15.72 8.82
C LEU A 470 20.65 15.92 7.64
N GLU A 471 20.14 16.47 6.53
CA GLU A 471 20.93 16.87 5.35
C GLU A 471 22.02 17.89 5.74
N GLU A 472 21.67 18.97 6.44
CA GLU A 472 22.64 19.99 6.90
C GLU A 472 23.68 19.42 7.88
N LEU A 473 23.31 18.43 8.69
CA LEU A 473 24.22 17.78 9.63
C LEU A 473 25.08 16.67 9.01
N ASN A 474 24.80 16.27 7.76
CA ASN A 474 25.39 15.09 7.11
C ASN A 474 25.28 13.82 7.98
N LEU A 475 24.13 13.62 8.63
CA LEU A 475 23.87 12.42 9.43
C LEU A 475 23.23 11.34 8.54
N GLY A 476 23.87 10.18 8.46
CA GLY A 476 23.34 9.00 7.79
C GLY A 476 22.61 8.06 8.74
N SER A 477 22.14 6.93 8.21
CA SER A 477 21.39 5.93 8.97
C SER A 477 22.23 5.32 10.12
N SER A 478 23.54 5.16 9.94
CA SER A 478 24.43 4.59 10.96
C SER A 478 24.56 5.50 12.19
N GLU A 479 24.69 6.82 11.99
CA GLU A 479 24.75 7.80 13.06
C GLU A 479 23.39 7.94 13.76
N LEU A 480 22.30 7.89 13.01
CA LEU A 480 20.94 7.97 13.56
C LEU A 480 20.51 6.71 14.33
N ALA A 481 21.24 5.60 14.19
CA ALA A 481 21.06 4.40 15.01
C ALA A 481 21.64 4.56 16.42
N ASP A 482 22.51 5.55 16.65
CA ASP A 482 23.04 5.87 17.97
C ASP A 482 21.99 6.60 18.82
N PRO A 483 21.59 6.05 19.99
CA PRO A 483 20.59 6.66 20.86
C PRO A 483 20.97 8.07 21.34
N GLU A 484 22.27 8.37 21.52
CA GLU A 484 22.73 9.69 21.97
C GLU A 484 22.51 10.74 20.88
N THR A 485 22.79 10.40 19.62
CA THR A 485 22.52 11.26 18.46
C THR A 485 21.03 11.58 18.35
N ALA A 486 20.16 10.56 18.44
CA ALA A 486 18.71 10.75 18.42
C ALA A 486 18.21 11.63 19.57
N LEU A 487 18.75 11.42 20.78
CA LEU A 487 18.44 12.22 21.97
C LEU A 487 18.86 13.68 21.80
N GLN A 488 20.05 13.91 21.24
CA GLN A 488 20.56 15.25 20.97
C GLN A 488 19.71 15.98 19.94
N LEU A 489 19.30 15.30 18.86
CA LEU A 489 18.35 15.84 17.86
C LEU A 489 17.03 16.25 18.53
N GLY A 490 16.48 15.40 19.39
CA GLY A 490 15.28 15.72 20.17
C GLY A 490 15.40 16.99 20.99
N ARG A 491 16.51 17.15 21.72
CA ARG A 491 16.76 18.31 22.56
C ARG A 491 16.82 19.61 21.76
N ILE A 492 17.52 19.62 20.62
CA ILE A 492 17.62 20.84 19.80
C ILE A 492 16.28 21.20 19.14
N LEU A 493 15.45 20.20 18.82
CA LEU A 493 14.10 20.37 18.30
C LEU A 493 13.07 20.71 19.39
N ALA A 494 13.51 20.85 20.64
CA ALA A 494 12.64 21.04 21.81
C ALA A 494 11.54 19.97 21.94
N ALA A 495 11.80 18.77 21.41
CA ALA A 495 10.92 17.63 21.55
C ALA A 495 11.06 17.06 22.96
N LYS A 496 9.94 16.85 23.67
CA LYS A 496 9.91 16.16 24.96
C LYS A 496 10.12 14.66 24.78
N ILE A 497 9.61 14.12 23.68
CA ILE A 497 9.77 12.71 23.29
C ILE A 497 10.44 12.63 21.92
N VAL A 498 11.46 11.78 21.81
CA VAL A 498 11.97 11.31 20.52
C VAL A 498 11.55 9.86 20.33
N SER A 499 10.99 9.57 19.16
CA SER A 499 10.72 8.24 18.68
C SER A 499 11.81 7.83 17.70
N THR A 500 12.47 6.71 17.96
CA THR A 500 13.43 6.08 17.03
C THR A 500 13.06 4.61 16.86
N GLY A 501 13.43 3.99 15.74
CA GLY A 501 13.04 2.62 15.48
C GLY A 501 13.85 1.91 14.41
N ALA A 502 13.51 0.65 14.21
CA ALA A 502 14.05 -0.17 13.14
C ALA A 502 12.95 -1.02 12.53
N LEU A 503 13.04 -1.21 11.21
CA LEU A 503 12.28 -2.20 10.46
C LEU A 503 13.22 -3.37 10.18
N LEU A 504 12.87 -4.53 10.74
CA LEU A 504 13.59 -5.77 10.47
C LEU A 504 12.78 -6.60 9.48
N HIS A 505 13.25 -6.66 8.24
CA HIS A 505 12.67 -7.47 7.18
C HIS A 505 13.14 -8.91 7.34
N LEU A 506 12.26 -9.75 7.87
CA LEU A 506 12.42 -11.19 7.93
C LEU A 506 11.73 -11.83 6.71
N PRO A 507 12.03 -13.09 6.39
CA PRO A 507 11.42 -13.76 5.24
C PRO A 507 9.87 -13.84 5.30
N ASP A 508 9.29 -13.97 6.50
CA ASP A 508 7.85 -14.15 6.69
C ASP A 508 7.10 -12.85 7.02
N GLN A 509 7.83 -11.81 7.45
CA GLN A 509 7.24 -10.63 8.08
C GLN A 509 8.22 -9.46 8.18
N THR A 510 7.69 -8.25 8.34
CA THR A 510 8.50 -7.11 8.79
C THR A 510 8.19 -6.81 10.26
N LEU A 511 9.21 -6.76 11.11
CA LEU A 511 9.06 -6.34 12.50
C LEU A 511 9.38 -4.85 12.64
N LEU A 512 8.41 -4.08 13.12
CA LEU A 512 8.60 -2.71 13.58
C LEU A 512 9.02 -2.73 15.05
N SER A 513 10.20 -2.22 15.34
CA SER A 513 10.65 -1.92 16.70
C SER A 513 10.73 -0.41 16.87
N LEU A 514 9.98 0.15 17.82
CA LEU A 514 9.89 1.58 18.07
C LEU A 514 10.15 1.89 19.54
N ARG A 515 10.97 2.89 19.82
CA ARG A 515 11.36 3.31 21.16
C ARG A 515 11.01 4.77 21.35
N LEU A 516 10.23 5.05 22.39
CA LEU A 516 9.99 6.41 22.88
C LEU A 516 11.05 6.75 23.92
N ILE A 517 11.70 7.89 23.78
CA ILE A 517 12.78 8.36 24.66
C ILE A 517 12.45 9.75 25.17
N ASP A 518 12.46 9.95 26.49
CA ASP A 518 12.33 11.26 27.12
C ASP A 518 13.64 12.03 27.00
N THR A 519 13.62 13.18 26.34
CA THR A 519 14.84 13.91 25.99
C THR A 519 15.52 14.58 27.19
N GLU A 520 14.77 14.85 28.25
CA GLU A 520 15.26 15.50 29.46
C GLU A 520 15.85 14.47 30.44
N THR A 521 15.15 13.34 30.61
CA THR A 521 15.51 12.33 31.63
C THR A 521 16.24 11.11 31.08
N THR A 522 16.32 10.97 29.76
CA THR A 522 16.82 9.78 29.02
C THR A 522 16.06 8.48 29.32
N ALA A 523 14.95 8.57 30.05
CA ALA A 523 14.07 7.44 30.30
C ALA A 523 13.47 6.94 28.98
N ILE A 524 13.11 5.65 28.95
CA ILE A 524 12.43 5.02 27.83
C ILE A 524 11.01 4.67 28.31
N PRO A 525 10.01 5.56 28.13
CA PRO A 525 8.65 5.31 28.59
C PRO A 525 8.03 4.04 28.01
N LYS A 526 8.40 3.68 26.78
CA LYS A 526 7.88 2.52 26.06
C LYS A 526 8.83 2.05 24.97
N VAL A 527 8.89 0.73 24.81
CA VAL A 527 9.36 0.04 23.61
C VAL A 527 8.16 -0.71 23.04
N LEU A 528 7.90 -0.51 21.75
CA LEU A 528 6.87 -1.16 20.96
C LEU A 528 7.56 -2.11 20.00
N THR A 529 7.08 -3.35 19.91
CA THR A 529 7.53 -4.32 18.92
C THR A 529 6.29 -4.95 18.31
N ARG A 530 6.12 -4.78 16.99
CA ARG A 530 4.97 -5.30 16.27
C ARG A 530 5.38 -5.97 14.97
N LYS A 531 4.68 -7.05 14.66
CA LYS A 531 4.66 -7.64 13.33
C LYS A 531 3.78 -6.76 12.45
N LEU A 532 4.34 -6.20 11.39
CA LEU A 532 3.57 -5.56 10.34
C LEU A 532 3.01 -6.64 9.44
N ALA A 533 1.71 -6.61 9.18
CA ALA A 533 1.08 -7.47 8.20
C ALA A 533 1.72 -7.24 6.81
N THR A 534 1.88 -8.31 6.05
CA THR A 534 2.39 -8.25 4.68
C THR A 534 1.34 -7.65 3.75
N GLY A 535 1.74 -6.69 2.91
CA GLY A 535 0.85 -6.04 1.94
C GLY A 535 0.34 -4.66 2.36
N ALA A 536 0.33 -3.72 1.41
CA ALA A 536 0.01 -2.30 1.61
C ALA A 536 -1.43 -2.00 2.09
N ARG A 537 -2.34 -3.00 2.16
CA ARG A 537 -3.75 -2.80 2.50
C ARG A 537 -4.00 -2.43 3.96
N ASN A 538 -3.07 -2.75 4.88
CA ASN A 538 -3.32 -2.61 6.33
C ASN A 538 -2.40 -1.60 7.04
N ILE A 539 -1.64 -0.77 6.31
CA ILE A 539 -0.70 0.16 6.96
C ILE A 539 -1.42 1.18 7.83
N GLU A 540 -2.60 1.65 7.41
CA GLU A 540 -3.42 2.57 8.21
C GLU A 540 -3.87 1.93 9.53
N GLU A 541 -4.38 0.69 9.48
CA GLU A 541 -4.79 -0.04 10.68
C GLU A 541 -3.61 -0.33 11.62
N GLU A 542 -2.46 -0.72 11.07
CA GLU A 542 -1.25 -0.99 11.85
C GLU A 542 -0.68 0.29 12.48
N THR A 543 -0.69 1.41 11.76
CA THR A 543 -0.26 2.70 12.29
C THR A 543 -1.24 3.24 13.33
N GLU A 544 -2.55 3.03 13.16
CA GLU A 544 -3.56 3.43 14.16
C GLU A 544 -3.33 2.71 15.49
N LYS A 545 -3.10 1.39 15.47
CA LYS A 545 -2.76 0.60 16.67
C LYS A 545 -1.51 1.14 17.37
N VAL A 546 -0.46 1.45 16.60
CA VAL A 546 0.78 2.03 17.14
C VAL A 546 0.53 3.43 17.73
N THR A 547 -0.23 4.28 17.03
CA THR A 547 -0.62 5.61 17.50
C THR A 547 -1.37 5.55 18.82
N GLN A 548 -2.37 4.67 18.94
CA GLN A 548 -3.13 4.48 20.18
C GLN A 548 -2.23 4.06 21.34
N GLU A 549 -1.25 3.19 21.11
CA GLU A 549 -0.29 2.80 22.16
C GLU A 549 0.67 3.93 22.55
N ILE A 550 1.13 4.73 21.59
CA ILE A 550 1.95 5.92 21.85
C ILE A 550 1.15 6.92 22.68
N LEU A 551 -0.08 7.26 22.26
CA LEU A 551 -0.95 8.20 22.97
C LEU A 551 -1.28 7.74 24.38
N ARG A 552 -1.65 6.45 24.56
CA ARG A 552 -1.87 5.88 25.89
C ARG A 552 -0.64 6.02 26.78
N THR A 553 0.54 5.67 26.27
CA THR A 553 1.81 5.82 27.02
C THR A 553 2.03 7.28 27.42
N ILE A 554 1.80 8.22 26.49
CA ILE A 554 1.98 9.65 26.74
C ILE A 554 1.02 10.13 27.83
N MET A 555 -0.26 9.79 27.74
CA MET A 555 -1.27 10.22 28.72
C MET A 555 -1.04 9.60 30.10
N GLU A 556 -0.57 8.35 30.18
CA GLU A 556 -0.27 7.67 31.45
C GLU A 556 0.98 8.23 32.13
N LYS A 557 2.03 8.53 31.36
CA LYS A 557 3.33 8.97 31.88
C LYS A 557 3.45 10.48 32.04
N TYR A 558 2.68 11.23 31.26
CA TYR A 558 2.70 12.69 31.19
C TYR A 558 1.28 13.27 31.19
N PRO A 559 0.48 13.00 32.24
CA PRO A 559 -0.88 13.53 32.33
C PRO A 559 -0.87 15.06 32.28
N LEU A 560 -1.86 15.67 31.62
CA LEU A 560 -2.00 17.13 31.62
C LEU A 560 -2.26 17.65 33.04
N GLN A 561 -1.61 18.74 33.37
CA GLN A 561 -1.67 19.40 34.68
C GLN A 561 -1.87 20.89 34.47
N GLY A 562 -2.68 21.50 35.32
CA GLY A 562 -2.98 22.92 35.28
C GLY A 562 -3.65 23.41 36.56
N PHE A 563 -4.24 24.60 36.51
CA PHE A 563 -4.91 25.25 37.63
C PHE A 563 -6.29 25.74 37.22
N ILE A 564 -7.20 25.77 38.18
CA ILE A 564 -8.46 26.50 38.06
C ILE A 564 -8.17 28.00 38.14
N VAL A 565 -8.58 28.74 37.11
CA VAL A 565 -8.38 30.19 36.99
C VAL A 565 -9.62 30.96 37.42
N GLN A 566 -10.80 30.44 37.08
CA GLN A 566 -12.08 31.09 37.37
C GLN A 566 -13.17 30.03 37.58
N ILE A 567 -14.10 30.30 38.49
CA ILE A 567 -15.30 29.47 38.70
C ILE A 567 -16.53 30.31 38.42
N THR A 568 -17.48 29.78 37.64
CA THR A 568 -18.76 30.40 37.33
C THR A 568 -19.87 29.35 37.43
N GLY A 569 -20.59 29.32 38.56
CA GLY A 569 -21.67 28.37 38.78
C GLY A 569 -21.18 26.92 38.83
N ASP A 570 -21.68 26.08 37.92
CA ASP A 570 -21.33 24.67 37.73
C ASP A 570 -20.17 24.47 36.73
N GLN A 571 -19.54 25.56 36.30
CA GLN A 571 -18.40 25.54 35.38
C GLN A 571 -17.15 26.17 36.01
N ALA A 572 -15.99 25.73 35.55
CA ALA A 572 -14.72 26.34 35.84
C ALA A 572 -13.89 26.53 34.56
N VAL A 573 -12.89 27.39 34.64
CA VAL A 573 -11.89 27.61 33.60
C VAL A 573 -10.56 27.09 34.12
N ILE A 574 -9.86 26.30 33.30
CA ILE A 574 -8.50 25.82 33.59
C ILE A 574 -7.48 26.49 32.65
N ASN A 575 -6.25 26.71 33.12
CA ASN A 575 -5.19 27.43 32.39
C ASN A 575 -4.44 26.59 31.33
N ILE A 576 -5.10 25.57 30.81
CA ILE A 576 -4.57 24.70 29.77
C ILE A 576 -5.60 24.52 28.67
N GLY A 577 -5.15 24.48 27.43
CA GLY A 577 -5.97 24.44 26.23
C GLY A 577 -5.37 23.56 25.13
N THR A 578 -5.73 23.85 23.88
CA THR A 578 -5.19 23.10 22.72
C THR A 578 -3.67 23.25 22.60
N ASN A 579 -3.06 24.29 23.17
CA ASN A 579 -1.60 24.45 23.17
C ASN A 579 -0.89 23.37 23.99
N GLN A 580 -1.49 22.92 25.09
CA GLN A 580 -0.94 21.86 25.93
C GLN A 580 -1.39 20.46 25.48
N GLY A 581 -2.47 20.40 24.71
CA GLY A 581 -3.02 19.17 24.15
C GLY A 581 -4.34 18.73 24.79
N VAL A 582 -5.08 19.68 25.38
CA VAL A 582 -6.45 19.43 25.84
C VAL A 582 -7.36 19.25 24.62
N VAL A 583 -8.23 18.23 24.65
CA VAL A 583 -9.26 18.00 23.64
C VAL A 583 -10.64 18.01 24.28
N LEU A 584 -11.67 18.21 23.45
CA LEU A 584 -13.06 18.19 23.94
C LEU A 584 -13.38 16.81 24.55
N GLY A 585 -14.06 16.78 25.68
CA GLY A 585 -14.36 15.55 26.42
C GLY A 585 -13.21 15.01 27.28
N SER A 586 -12.03 15.63 27.28
CA SER A 586 -10.99 15.32 28.26
C SER A 586 -11.53 15.45 29.69
N SER A 587 -11.11 14.52 30.56
CA SER A 587 -11.52 14.49 31.96
C SER A 587 -10.34 14.83 32.88
N PHE A 588 -10.61 15.62 33.90
CA PHE A 588 -9.64 16.04 34.90
C PHE A 588 -10.19 15.79 36.31
N GLU A 589 -9.28 15.68 37.27
CA GLU A 589 -9.58 15.79 38.68
C GLU A 589 -9.06 17.12 39.20
N ALA A 590 -9.91 17.89 39.89
CA ALA A 590 -9.41 18.89 40.82
C ALA A 590 -8.83 18.17 42.03
N ILE A 591 -7.59 18.48 42.41
CA ILE A 591 -6.88 17.78 43.48
C ILE A 591 -6.37 18.78 44.54
N MET A 592 -6.34 18.31 45.78
CA MET A 592 -5.61 18.94 46.88
C MET A 592 -4.39 18.10 47.20
N GLU A 593 -3.21 18.71 47.25
CA GLU A 593 -2.00 18.01 47.69
C GLU A 593 -2.14 17.59 49.16
N GLY A 594 -1.76 16.35 49.46
CA GLY A 594 -1.73 15.88 50.84
C GLY A 594 -0.59 16.54 51.61
N GLU A 595 -0.78 16.69 52.92
CA GLU A 595 0.22 17.24 53.82
C GLU A 595 1.58 16.50 53.69
N PRO A 596 2.71 17.22 53.63
CA PRO A 596 4.02 16.60 53.49
C PRO A 596 4.33 15.65 54.63
N ILE A 597 4.75 14.42 54.31
CA ILE A 597 5.09 13.39 55.29
C ILE A 597 6.60 13.40 55.51
N GLN A 598 7.06 13.77 56.71
CA GLN A 598 8.48 13.69 57.05
C GLN A 598 8.85 12.26 57.47
N TYR A 599 9.78 11.63 56.76
CA TYR A 599 10.26 10.28 57.08
C TYR A 599 11.78 10.20 56.93
N LYS A 600 12.48 9.96 58.06
CA LYS A 600 13.95 9.81 58.11
C LYS A 600 14.72 10.93 57.40
N GLY A 601 14.29 12.18 57.59
CA GLY A 601 14.92 13.35 56.98
C GLY A 601 14.60 13.58 55.50
N LYS A 602 13.70 12.78 54.91
CA LYS A 602 13.11 13.02 53.59
C LYS A 602 11.69 13.54 53.74
N THR A 603 11.34 14.58 52.99
CA THR A 603 9.96 15.04 52.85
C THR A 603 9.31 14.30 51.69
N LEU A 604 8.29 13.49 51.99
CA LEU A 604 7.48 12.79 50.99
C LEU A 604 6.23 13.62 50.70
N HIS A 605 5.74 13.58 49.47
CA HIS A 605 4.44 14.17 49.13
C HIS A 605 3.32 13.36 49.77
N GLY A 606 2.37 14.03 50.42
CA GLY A 606 1.15 13.38 50.91
C GLY A 606 0.28 12.94 49.74
N LEU A 607 -0.55 11.91 49.97
CA LEU A 607 -1.46 11.41 48.93
C LEU A 607 -2.45 12.51 48.54
N PRO A 608 -2.55 12.86 47.25
CA PRO A 608 -3.50 13.87 46.80
C PRO A 608 -4.94 13.38 46.99
N GLN A 609 -5.83 14.31 47.34
CA GLN A 609 -7.27 14.04 47.46
C GLN A 609 -8.02 14.66 46.29
N THR A 610 -8.79 13.86 45.57
CA THR A 610 -9.72 14.33 44.53
C THR A 610 -10.84 15.15 45.17
N LEU A 611 -10.96 16.41 44.74
CA LEU A 611 -11.96 17.39 45.17
C LEU A 611 -13.20 17.37 44.29
N ALA A 612 -13.03 17.25 42.97
CA ALA A 612 -14.12 17.21 42.01
C ALA A 612 -13.63 16.53 40.71
N MET A 613 -14.58 15.97 39.96
CA MET A 613 -14.37 15.57 38.57
C MET A 613 -14.68 16.75 37.67
N LEU A 614 -13.88 16.95 36.63
CA LEU A 614 -14.01 18.05 35.69
C LEU A 614 -14.07 17.48 34.28
N GLU A 615 -15.01 17.90 33.46
CA GLU A 615 -15.15 17.45 32.07
C GLU A 615 -15.05 18.65 31.13
N VAL A 616 -14.15 18.58 30.16
CA VAL A 616 -13.91 19.66 29.19
C VAL A 616 -15.09 19.78 28.21
N ILE A 617 -15.73 20.96 28.22
CA ILE A 617 -16.89 21.28 27.37
C ILE A 617 -16.58 22.34 26.31
N GLN A 618 -15.48 23.08 26.46
CA GLN A 618 -14.96 24.03 25.46
C GLN A 618 -13.45 24.12 25.61
N VAL A 619 -12.74 24.25 24.49
CA VAL A 619 -11.27 24.37 24.46
C VAL A 619 -10.87 25.59 23.64
N GLU A 620 -10.06 26.44 24.23
CA GLU A 620 -9.37 27.57 23.58
C GLU A 620 -7.86 27.28 23.52
N PRO A 621 -7.03 28.09 22.83
CA PRO A 621 -5.59 27.83 22.75
C PRO A 621 -4.88 27.70 24.10
N ASP A 622 -5.16 28.59 25.04
CA ASP A 622 -4.42 28.68 26.33
C ASP A 622 -5.27 28.33 27.56
N MET A 623 -6.55 27.98 27.36
CA MET A 623 -7.48 27.72 28.46
C MET A 623 -8.62 26.81 28.01
N SER A 624 -9.29 26.16 28.95
CA SER A 624 -10.46 25.33 28.67
C SER A 624 -11.56 25.58 29.68
N VAL A 625 -12.82 25.50 29.24
CA VAL A 625 -13.98 25.52 30.13
C VAL A 625 -14.35 24.08 30.46
N VAL A 626 -14.52 23.80 31.75
CA VAL A 626 -14.88 22.50 32.28
C VAL A 626 -16.19 22.56 33.05
N SER A 627 -17.01 21.53 32.92
CA SER A 627 -18.14 21.27 33.82
C SER A 627 -17.65 20.59 35.10
N ILE A 628 -18.13 21.05 36.25
CA ILE A 628 -17.79 20.51 37.56
C ILE A 628 -18.78 19.40 37.94
N ARG A 629 -18.27 18.22 38.30
CA ARG A 629 -19.05 17.07 38.78
C ARG A 629 -18.51 16.57 40.12
N ASP A 630 -19.39 16.06 40.97
CA ASP A 630 -19.03 15.36 42.23
C ASP A 630 -18.10 16.16 43.17
N ALA A 631 -18.33 17.47 43.29
CA ALA A 631 -17.51 18.33 44.13
C ALA A 631 -17.70 18.03 45.63
N LYS A 632 -16.63 17.60 46.30
CA LYS A 632 -16.57 17.36 47.76
C LYS A 632 -16.49 18.64 48.57
N ARG A 633 -15.98 19.72 47.98
CA ARG A 633 -16.00 21.10 48.51
C ARG A 633 -16.12 22.10 47.37
N PRO A 634 -16.52 23.36 47.65
CA PRO A 634 -16.39 24.44 46.67
C PRO A 634 -14.94 24.55 46.16
N LEU A 635 -14.79 24.55 44.83
CA LEU A 635 -13.51 24.75 44.16
C LEU A 635 -13.07 26.21 44.28
N GLN A 636 -11.77 26.44 44.29
CA GLN A 636 -11.16 27.75 44.44
C GLN A 636 -10.18 28.02 43.29
N GLN A 637 -9.87 29.29 43.06
CA GLN A 637 -8.78 29.67 42.18
C GLN A 637 -7.47 29.04 42.70
N ASP A 638 -6.60 28.64 41.78
CA ASP A 638 -5.33 27.95 42.04
C ASP A 638 -5.47 26.51 42.59
N ASP A 639 -6.69 25.95 42.65
CA ASP A 639 -6.85 24.51 42.83
C ASP A 639 -6.19 23.78 41.65
N LYS A 640 -5.33 22.81 41.96
CA LYS A 640 -4.60 22.02 40.97
C LYS A 640 -5.58 21.11 40.25
N VAL A 641 -5.39 20.97 38.94
CA VAL A 641 -6.10 19.97 38.13
C VAL A 641 -5.11 19.01 37.49
N GLN A 642 -5.50 17.75 37.35
CA GLN A 642 -4.72 16.73 36.66
C GLN A 642 -5.62 15.85 35.79
N GLU A 643 -5.15 15.52 34.59
CA GLU A 643 -5.83 14.66 33.63
C GLU A 643 -6.08 13.28 34.25
N LYS A 644 -7.30 12.78 34.04
CA LYS A 644 -7.71 11.44 34.41
C LYS A 644 -8.10 10.66 33.17
N LEU A 645 -7.42 9.55 32.95
CA LEU A 645 -7.78 8.61 31.90
C LEU A 645 -9.14 7.98 32.21
N SER A 646 -10.11 8.27 31.35
CA SER A 646 -11.43 7.63 31.37
C SER A 646 -11.32 6.34 30.56
N PHE A 647 -11.17 5.20 31.23
CA PHE A 647 -11.24 3.93 30.53
C PHE A 647 -12.70 3.62 30.19
N THR A 648 -13.16 4.01 29.01
CA THR A 648 -14.23 3.25 28.36
C THR A 648 -13.58 1.98 27.82
N THR A 649 -13.63 0.90 28.60
CA THR A 649 -13.41 -0.44 28.07
C THR A 649 -14.47 -0.70 27.00
N THR A 650 -14.10 -0.59 25.73
CA THR A 650 -14.86 -1.15 24.59
C THR A 650 -14.66 -2.68 24.54
N GLU A 651 -14.84 -3.35 25.68
CA GLU A 651 -15.05 -4.78 25.77
C GLU A 651 -16.41 -4.99 26.44
N GLY A 652 -17.42 -5.38 25.65
CA GLY A 652 -18.72 -5.77 26.18
C GLY A 652 -19.91 -5.06 25.56
N ASN A 653 -20.10 -5.18 24.24
CA ASN A 653 -21.46 -5.28 23.70
C ASN A 653 -21.44 -6.08 22.39
N LYS A 654 -21.20 -7.38 22.53
CA LYS A 654 -21.78 -8.39 21.64
C LYS A 654 -22.70 -9.23 22.52
N SER A 655 -23.97 -8.83 22.58
CA SER A 655 -25.09 -9.71 22.93
C SER A 655 -25.69 -10.24 21.64
#